data_AF-A0A3A1P4D6-F1
#
_entry.id   AF-A0A3A1P4D6-F1
#
_cell.length_a   1.000
_cell.length_b   1.000
_cell.length_c   1.000
_cell.angle_alpha   90.00
_cell.angle_beta   90.00
_cell.angle_gamma   90.00
#
_symmetry.space_group_name_H-M   'P 1'
#
loop_
_entity.id
_entity.type
_entity.pdbx_description
1 polymer ?
#
loop_
_entity_poly.entity_id
_entity_poly.type
_entity_poly.pdbx_seq_one_letter_code
_entity_poly.pdbx_strand_id
1 'polypeptide(L)'
;MDTARLIARMNDAAAAAARALPGSDRFALFLSASDGSARAVTVNATADSFAKAWSACAEQLAKRQPEARWLRLDWVEDLSLTTVAGLKQQVEGTKRNYFRHGIAFDADLETAFLETELNANAMLYGGNKLDHGVLNERNFTRYARQRHPGAQLDLRDDAPLWLFSTGGLFLAADDPAPIPLHGTGRNAGRRRVDRLGIADLDSLITAGSTYLARQVDADGRFAYGWHPCFDRPILTYNSLRHASTLHSMLEAYEVRPSAPLAAAIERATEYLATRLVRSSTVHEQQLAFVVEDNGEIKLGASGVCLLALVKHAELFRTDRYRALLDALGNGILHMQDRESGGFAHVLSYPALELKEKFRIIYYDGEAAFGLMRLYGLTGEARWLAAVERAFSYFLQHRHWRAHDHWLGYAASELIKYRPNAAYFRFGLRNVRSHLGFVLDRITTFPTLLELMISSAQLIAQLREAPAARHLLREIDLPTFYEALHFRAHYLLNGHFWPELAMFYRRPDRIEGSFFIRHHAFRVRIDDVEHYLSGLIGYRRFLQESGEAYPADPARLEWRPPQESGWNARNLPLATGGVWQNPPPLRWSATGVCIHRGGFTPGRIAAVRLRKGEKGLTPDDIAKEPVKPAAVLVSNPAGIEGTVPKLWVENPQTAVLDMARYARARFGGRVIGVTGSAGKTTTVAMMAHALRSYGLVGQTSSNANLPLGVAWNLASMRWDDPHIVIEMGVGRMEQSAALARPDVAVFTTIAPAHLEYHNTLEGVALRKSRMFLGMKPGALAVLNREMPEWETVAKAALRRKLRLCNYGRSAECPYRLLEYNQASGEVTADIRGKKVRYTLGAPGEHMALNSLAVIAATCEMGHDPELALFQLASFQPVAGRGARKKLLLEGKSIVAIDDSYNANPASMKAALHQLGGEQTDGRKIAVLGEMAELGEDTIQFHTELATVIRAVDIDRVYVMGKSYAAFCRDMPGHLHAGHTDSHEEMAAWLRRDIRAGDCILFKGSAVAKMGSVLKRLGAIESDSQA
;
A
#
# COMPACT_ATOMS: atom_id res chain seq x y z
N MET A 1 26.47 13.47 36.52
CA MET A 1 25.37 14.27 37.13
C MET A 1 24.52 13.29 37.91
N ASP A 2 23.96 13.71 39.05
CA ASP A 2 23.05 12.87 39.83
C ASP A 2 21.81 12.49 39.00
N THR A 3 21.53 11.19 38.87
CA THR A 3 20.37 10.66 38.15
C THR A 3 19.05 11.21 38.71
N ALA A 4 18.97 11.42 40.03
CA ALA A 4 17.78 12.00 40.66
C ALA A 4 17.46 13.39 40.11
N ARG A 5 18.49 14.18 39.77
CA ARG A 5 18.32 15.50 39.14
C ARG A 5 17.76 15.39 37.73
N LEU A 6 18.20 14.42 36.93
CA LEU A 6 17.64 14.19 35.59
C LEU A 6 16.17 13.75 35.65
N ILE A 7 15.86 12.85 36.58
CA ILE A 7 14.48 12.39 36.83
C ILE A 7 13.59 13.58 37.19
N ALA A 8 14.00 14.41 38.15
CA ALA A 8 13.23 15.58 38.56
C ALA A 8 12.96 16.53 37.39
N ARG A 9 13.95 16.76 36.52
CA ARG A 9 13.82 17.62 35.34
C ARG A 9 12.92 17.04 34.24
N MET A 10 12.76 15.72 34.17
CA MET A 10 11.91 15.06 33.17
C MET A 10 10.46 14.91 33.65
N ASN A 11 10.23 14.90 34.97
CA ASN A 11 8.95 14.53 35.59
C ASN A 11 7.73 15.26 34.99
N ASP A 12 7.78 16.59 34.89
CA ASP A 12 6.61 17.37 34.47
C ASP A 12 6.26 17.12 32.99
N ALA A 13 7.28 17.05 32.13
CA ALA A 13 7.11 16.70 30.73
C ALA A 13 6.61 15.26 30.56
N ALA A 14 7.13 14.34 31.38
CA ALA A 14 6.69 12.95 31.40
C ALA A 14 5.22 12.82 31.81
N ALA A 15 4.79 13.52 32.86
CA ALA A 15 3.41 13.52 33.33
C ALA A 15 2.44 14.06 32.26
N ALA A 16 2.86 15.06 31.49
CA ALA A 16 2.05 15.63 30.40
C ALA A 16 2.00 14.72 29.15
N ALA A 17 3.08 14.01 28.83
CA ALA A 17 3.23 13.26 27.59
C ALA A 17 2.83 11.79 27.67
N ALA A 18 3.08 11.13 28.81
CA ALA A 18 2.81 9.71 28.97
C ALA A 18 1.32 9.40 28.82
N ARG A 19 1.01 8.18 28.36
CA ARG A 19 -0.35 7.69 28.16
C ARG A 19 -0.56 6.38 28.92
N ALA A 20 -1.80 6.14 29.32
CA ALA A 20 -2.19 4.86 29.88
C ALA A 20 -2.12 3.76 28.81
N LEU A 21 -2.06 2.52 29.26
CA LEU A 21 -2.08 1.34 28.41
C LEU A 21 -3.35 1.31 27.55
N PRO A 22 -3.28 0.89 26.28
CA PRO A 22 -4.45 0.77 25.43
C PRO A 22 -5.53 -0.12 26.09
N GLY A 23 -6.74 0.42 26.28
CA GLY A 23 -7.85 -0.31 26.90
C GLY A 23 -7.76 -0.47 28.42
N SER A 24 -6.93 0.31 29.12
CA SER A 24 -6.74 0.25 30.57
C SER A 24 -6.41 1.64 31.15
N ASP A 25 -6.72 1.86 32.44
CA ASP A 25 -6.34 3.08 33.17
C ASP A 25 -4.91 3.01 33.73
N ARG A 26 -4.23 1.87 33.56
CA ARG A 26 -2.88 1.63 34.10
C ARG A 26 -1.80 2.22 33.21
N PHE A 27 -0.70 2.68 33.80
CA PHE A 27 0.48 3.19 33.11
C PHE A 27 1.61 2.16 33.20
N ALA A 28 2.19 1.78 32.06
CA ALA A 28 3.44 1.00 31.98
C ALA A 28 4.55 1.91 31.47
N LEU A 29 5.53 2.19 32.33
CA LEU A 29 6.65 3.08 32.04
C LEU A 29 7.97 2.31 32.06
N PHE A 30 8.90 2.72 31.19
CA PHE A 30 10.27 2.27 31.17
C PHE A 30 11.18 3.48 31.35
N LEU A 31 12.12 3.42 32.29
CA LEU A 31 13.19 4.41 32.42
C LEU A 31 14.55 3.76 32.15
N SER A 32 15.32 4.37 31.25
CA SER A 32 16.68 3.97 30.92
C SER A 32 17.66 5.10 31.24
N ALA A 33 18.75 4.82 31.95
CA ALA A 33 19.81 5.79 32.21
C ALA A 33 21.22 5.24 31.92
N SER A 34 22.11 6.11 31.44
CA SER A 34 23.51 5.80 31.16
C SER A 34 24.40 7.00 31.45
N ASP A 35 25.62 6.72 31.91
CA ASP A 35 26.73 7.68 32.04
C ASP A 35 27.49 7.88 30.71
N GLY A 36 27.12 7.13 29.66
CA GLY A 36 27.78 7.10 28.36
C GLY A 36 28.95 6.13 28.24
N SER A 37 29.50 5.64 29.35
CA SER A 37 30.63 4.71 29.36
C SER A 37 30.17 3.25 29.25
N ALA A 38 28.94 2.96 29.66
CA ALA A 38 28.35 1.63 29.60
C ALA A 38 26.90 1.66 29.11
N ARG A 39 26.44 0.49 28.69
CA ARG A 39 25.04 0.26 28.33
C ARG A 39 24.10 0.74 29.43
N ALA A 40 23.01 1.38 29.02
CA ALA A 40 21.99 1.89 29.91
C ALA A 40 21.42 0.80 30.82
N VAL A 41 21.17 1.18 32.07
CA VAL A 41 20.32 0.44 32.99
C VAL A 41 18.88 0.81 32.69
N THR A 42 18.05 -0.19 32.39
CA THR A 42 16.61 -0.02 32.18
C THR A 42 15.83 -0.64 33.33
N VAL A 43 14.80 0.06 33.80
CA VAL A 43 13.80 -0.42 34.75
C VAL A 43 12.40 -0.14 34.20
N ASN A 44 11.40 -0.87 34.68
CA ASN A 44 10.00 -0.72 34.29
C ASN A 44 9.09 -0.94 35.48
N ALA A 45 7.93 -0.29 35.45
CA ALA A 45 6.86 -0.49 36.42
C ALA A 45 5.51 -0.23 35.76
N THR A 46 4.51 -1.00 36.20
CA THR A 46 3.12 -0.83 35.78
C THR A 46 2.26 -0.55 37.00
N ALA A 47 1.50 0.55 36.99
CA ALA A 47 0.63 0.94 38.11
C ALA A 47 -0.67 1.56 37.63
N ASP A 48 -1.63 1.75 38.53
CA ASP A 48 -2.95 2.37 38.28
C ASP A 48 -2.91 3.89 38.02
N SER A 49 -1.73 4.50 38.08
CA SER A 49 -1.54 5.93 37.88
C SER A 49 -0.11 6.22 37.45
N PHE A 50 0.06 7.28 36.65
CA PHE A 50 1.38 7.76 36.23
C PHE A 50 2.31 7.99 37.42
N ALA A 51 1.84 8.68 38.46
CA ALA A 51 2.66 9.03 39.63
C ALA A 51 3.24 7.79 40.33
N LYS A 52 2.45 6.73 40.52
CA LYS A 52 2.93 5.49 41.14
C LYS A 52 3.92 4.74 40.24
N ALA A 53 3.62 4.62 38.94
CA ALA A 53 4.51 3.96 37.99
C ALA A 53 5.85 4.71 37.86
N TRP A 54 5.80 6.05 37.84
CA TRP A 54 6.96 6.92 37.78
C TRP A 54 7.81 6.81 39.04
N SER A 55 7.23 6.92 40.24
CA SER A 55 7.97 6.80 41.51
C SER A 55 8.68 5.45 41.60
N ALA A 56 7.98 4.36 41.28
CA ALA A 56 8.54 3.01 41.29
C ALA A 56 9.73 2.86 40.32
N CYS A 57 9.64 3.41 39.11
CA CYS A 57 10.76 3.42 38.17
C CYS A 57 11.91 4.32 38.65
N ALA A 58 11.60 5.53 39.11
CA ALA A 58 12.58 6.53 39.52
C ALA A 58 13.45 6.04 40.68
N GLU A 59 12.82 5.47 41.72
CA GLU A 59 13.51 4.91 42.88
C GLU A 59 14.43 3.74 42.50
N GLN A 60 13.93 2.81 41.69
CA GLN A 60 14.71 1.67 41.21
C GLN A 60 15.90 2.12 40.35
N LEU A 61 15.68 3.09 39.46
CA LEU A 61 16.73 3.58 38.55
C LEU A 61 17.81 4.35 39.30
N ALA A 62 17.44 5.27 40.18
CA ALA A 62 18.39 6.05 40.98
C ALA A 62 19.28 5.15 41.84
N LYS A 63 18.72 4.04 42.37
CA LYS A 63 19.49 3.04 43.13
C LYS A 63 20.47 2.25 42.26
N ARG A 64 20.08 1.87 41.04
CA ARG A 64 20.90 1.02 40.16
C ARG A 64 21.91 1.80 39.32
N GLN A 65 21.62 3.07 39.03
CA GLN A 65 22.44 3.97 38.22
C GLN A 65 22.44 5.36 38.88
N PRO A 66 23.24 5.57 39.94
CA PRO A 66 23.24 6.83 40.70
C PRO A 66 23.77 8.02 39.89
N GLU A 67 24.68 7.76 38.95
CA GLU A 67 25.19 8.78 38.04
C GLU A 67 24.74 8.51 36.61
N ALA A 68 24.20 9.52 35.96
CA ALA A 68 23.83 9.46 34.56
C ALA A 68 24.12 10.79 33.86
N ARG A 69 24.41 10.70 32.57
CA ARG A 69 24.41 11.86 31.67
C ARG A 69 23.19 11.88 30.77
N TRP A 70 22.53 10.73 30.60
CA TRP A 70 21.37 10.55 29.74
C TRP A 70 20.27 9.80 30.46
N LEU A 71 19.04 10.30 30.29
CA LEU A 71 17.81 9.67 30.77
C LEU A 71 16.84 9.54 29.59
N ARG A 72 16.19 8.39 29.48
CA ARG A 72 15.13 8.13 28.50
C ARG A 72 13.91 7.53 29.21
N LEU A 73 12.74 8.04 28.85
CA LEU A 73 11.44 7.49 29.20
C LEU A 73 10.80 6.87 27.96
N ASP A 74 10.24 5.69 28.10
CA ASP A 74 9.33 5.10 27.13
C ASP A 74 8.00 4.73 27.82
N TRP A 75 6.86 5.01 27.18
CA TRP A 75 5.54 4.52 27.58
C TRP A 75 4.92 3.74 26.41
N VAL A 76 4.03 2.81 26.72
CA VAL A 76 3.38 1.97 25.71
C VAL A 76 2.28 2.75 24.98
N GLU A 77 2.31 2.73 23.64
CA GLU A 77 1.28 3.33 22.77
C GLU A 77 0.33 2.30 22.16
N ASP A 78 0.81 1.09 21.89
CA ASP A 78 0.04 -0.02 21.33
C ASP A 78 0.48 -1.33 22.00
N LEU A 79 -0.47 -2.25 22.18
CA LEU A 79 -0.24 -3.55 22.83
C LEU A 79 -1.09 -4.63 22.16
N SER A 80 -0.44 -5.66 21.65
CA SER A 80 -1.10 -6.76 20.94
C SER A 80 -0.65 -8.12 21.46
N LEU A 81 -1.61 -9.01 21.68
CA LEU A 81 -1.36 -10.39 22.09
C LEU A 81 -1.02 -11.25 20.87
N THR A 82 -0.01 -12.10 21.00
CA THR A 82 0.38 -13.12 20.03
C THR A 82 0.95 -14.33 20.75
N THR A 83 1.45 -15.31 20.00
CA THR A 83 2.22 -16.45 20.54
C THR A 83 3.70 -16.33 20.16
N VAL A 84 4.57 -17.12 20.79
CA VAL A 84 5.98 -17.22 20.38
C VAL A 84 6.11 -17.64 18.91
N ALA A 85 5.28 -18.57 18.42
CA ALA A 85 5.23 -18.92 17.00
C ALA A 85 4.85 -17.72 16.12
N GLY A 86 3.85 -16.94 16.53
CA GLY A 86 3.45 -15.71 15.85
C GLY A 86 4.56 -14.67 15.82
N LEU A 87 5.29 -14.48 16.93
CA LEU A 87 6.48 -13.63 16.98
C LEU A 87 7.56 -14.10 16.00
N LYS A 88 7.90 -15.41 16.01
CA LYS A 88 8.90 -15.98 15.09
C LYS A 88 8.52 -15.69 13.64
N GLN A 89 7.26 -15.90 13.27
CA GLN A 89 6.74 -15.60 11.92
C GLN A 89 6.87 -14.10 11.56
N GLN A 90 6.52 -13.19 12.47
CA GLN A 90 6.63 -11.75 12.21
C GLN A 90 8.09 -11.27 12.09
N VAL A 91 8.96 -11.81 12.95
CA VAL A 91 10.40 -11.50 12.94
C VAL A 91 11.08 -12.02 11.66
N GLU A 92 10.72 -13.23 11.22
CA GLU A 92 11.17 -13.81 9.94
C GLU A 92 10.64 -13.03 8.73
N GLY A 93 9.41 -12.53 8.81
CA GLY A 93 8.83 -11.63 7.80
C GLY A 93 9.47 -10.22 7.75
N THR A 94 10.35 -9.89 8.68
CA THR A 94 10.94 -8.56 8.82
C THR A 94 12.43 -8.56 8.49
N LYS A 95 12.90 -7.54 7.74
CA LYS A 95 14.34 -7.36 7.47
C LYS A 95 15.13 -7.31 8.79
N ARG A 96 16.30 -7.93 8.82
CA ARG A 96 17.19 -7.97 9.99
C ARG A 96 17.34 -6.60 10.66
N ASN A 97 17.04 -6.54 11.97
CA ASN A 97 17.05 -5.34 12.83
C ASN A 97 15.98 -4.27 12.51
N TYR A 98 14.98 -4.57 11.69
CA TYR A 98 13.85 -3.68 11.39
C TYR A 98 12.55 -4.11 12.08
N PHE A 99 12.59 -5.06 13.01
CA PHE A 99 11.45 -5.35 13.88
C PHE A 99 11.29 -4.22 14.88
N ARG A 100 10.19 -3.45 14.78
CA ARG A 100 9.99 -2.18 15.50
C ARG A 100 9.06 -2.29 16.72
N HIS A 101 9.07 -3.42 17.40
CA HIS A 101 8.26 -3.67 18.59
C HIS A 101 9.13 -4.14 19.76
N GLY A 102 8.73 -3.77 20.97
CA GLY A 102 9.14 -4.42 22.20
C GLY A 102 8.39 -5.74 22.40
N ILE A 103 8.90 -6.57 23.33
CA ILE A 103 8.35 -7.90 23.64
C ILE A 103 8.15 -8.00 25.15
N ALA A 104 6.95 -8.39 25.58
CA ALA A 104 6.60 -8.68 26.97
C ALA A 104 6.09 -10.11 27.12
N PHE A 105 6.41 -10.76 28.23
CA PHE A 105 6.05 -12.16 28.53
C PHE A 105 4.85 -12.28 29.48
N ASP A 106 4.28 -11.16 29.88
CA ASP A 106 3.10 -11.05 30.73
C ASP A 106 2.31 -9.79 30.37
N ALA A 107 1.02 -9.78 30.70
CA ALA A 107 0.10 -8.70 30.38
C ALA A 107 0.36 -7.42 31.17
N ASP A 108 1.05 -7.53 32.31
CA ASP A 108 1.40 -6.44 33.21
C ASP A 108 2.70 -5.74 32.80
N LEU A 109 3.38 -6.25 31.76
CA LEU A 109 4.70 -5.83 31.30
C LEU A 109 5.75 -5.83 32.42
N GLU A 110 5.66 -6.74 33.38
CA GLU A 110 6.68 -6.92 34.42
C GLU A 110 7.97 -7.45 33.80
N THR A 111 7.86 -8.50 32.97
CA THR A 111 8.95 -9.09 32.18
C THR A 111 8.86 -8.60 30.73
N ALA A 112 9.32 -7.39 30.50
CA ALA A 112 9.30 -6.73 29.19
C ALA A 112 10.68 -6.21 28.73
N PHE A 113 10.85 -6.10 27.41
CA PHE A 113 12.07 -5.64 26.74
C PHE A 113 11.74 -4.64 25.63
N LEU A 114 12.38 -3.47 25.66
CA LEU A 114 12.26 -2.44 24.62
C LEU A 114 12.89 -2.89 23.30
N GLU A 115 12.40 -2.34 22.20
CA GLU A 115 12.96 -2.56 20.85
C GLU A 115 14.47 -2.22 20.77
N THR A 116 14.91 -1.18 21.48
CA THR A 116 16.31 -0.79 21.58
C THR A 116 17.16 -1.83 22.33
N GLU A 117 16.61 -2.41 23.41
CA GLU A 117 17.24 -3.49 24.16
C GLU A 117 17.38 -4.76 23.31
N LEU A 118 16.33 -5.13 22.58
CA LEU A 118 16.32 -6.30 21.68
C LEU A 118 17.43 -6.20 20.63
N ASN A 119 17.55 -5.05 19.98
CA ASN A 119 18.56 -4.79 18.95
C ASN A 119 19.97 -4.73 19.54
N ALA A 120 20.18 -3.96 20.61
CA ALA A 120 21.51 -3.75 21.15
C ALA A 120 22.10 -5.02 21.81
N ASN A 121 21.25 -5.95 22.27
CA ASN A 121 21.65 -7.27 22.77
C ASN A 121 21.68 -8.37 21.70
N ALA A 122 21.36 -8.03 20.45
CA ALA A 122 21.26 -8.98 19.33
C ALA A 122 20.31 -10.15 19.65
N MET A 123 19.18 -9.87 20.32
CA MET A 123 18.18 -10.87 20.69
C MET A 123 17.35 -11.34 19.50
N LEU A 124 17.31 -10.57 18.40
CA LEU A 124 16.63 -10.89 17.15
C LEU A 124 17.60 -11.10 15.97
N TYR A 125 18.79 -11.66 16.25
CA TYR A 125 19.87 -11.81 15.27
C TYR A 125 20.30 -13.28 15.05
N GLY A 126 20.16 -13.75 13.82
CA GLY A 126 20.55 -15.11 13.39
C GLY A 126 21.89 -15.23 12.67
N GLY A 127 22.65 -14.13 12.54
CA GLY A 127 23.93 -14.11 11.81
C GLY A 127 23.93 -13.22 10.57
N ASN A 128 25.12 -13.04 9.97
CA ASN A 128 25.31 -12.12 8.85
C ASN A 128 24.77 -12.66 7.51
N LYS A 129 24.54 -13.98 7.41
CA LYS A 129 24.02 -14.67 6.23
C LYS A 129 22.50 -14.57 6.05
N LEU A 130 21.75 -14.32 7.13
CA LEU A 130 20.29 -14.20 7.09
C LEU A 130 19.89 -12.73 6.95
N ASP A 131 19.04 -12.40 5.99
CA ASP A 131 18.59 -11.04 5.70
C ASP A 131 17.35 -10.61 6.50
N HIS A 132 16.75 -11.53 7.23
CA HIS A 132 15.62 -11.34 8.15
C HIS A 132 16.04 -11.43 9.63
N GLY A 133 15.13 -11.05 10.54
CA GLY A 133 15.34 -11.22 11.97
C GLY A 133 15.18 -12.69 12.39
N VAL A 134 15.85 -13.09 13.47
CA VAL A 134 15.70 -14.44 14.04
C VAL A 134 15.73 -14.36 15.56
N LEU A 135 14.75 -14.96 16.23
CA LEU A 135 14.74 -15.05 17.69
C LEU A 135 15.97 -15.83 18.18
N ASN A 136 16.89 -15.15 18.86
CA ASN A 136 18.12 -15.74 19.37
C ASN A 136 17.96 -16.07 20.86
N GLU A 137 17.47 -17.27 21.16
CA GLU A 137 17.12 -17.71 22.52
C GLU A 137 18.30 -17.61 23.50
N ARG A 138 19.54 -17.87 23.04
CA ARG A 138 20.74 -17.74 23.87
C ARG A 138 20.97 -16.29 24.31
N ASN A 139 20.89 -15.34 23.39
CA ASN A 139 21.06 -13.92 23.71
C ASN A 139 19.88 -13.42 24.57
N PHE A 140 18.68 -13.90 24.28
CA PHE A 140 17.47 -13.59 25.03
C PHE A 140 17.60 -14.01 26.50
N THR A 141 17.93 -15.29 26.72
CA THR A 141 18.13 -15.87 28.05
C THR A 141 19.23 -15.14 28.83
N ARG A 142 20.36 -14.81 28.16
CA ARG A 142 21.48 -14.10 28.80
C ARG A 142 21.07 -12.71 29.28
N TYR A 143 20.41 -11.93 28.42
CA TYR A 143 20.03 -10.56 28.78
C TYR A 143 18.87 -10.54 29.78
N ALA A 144 17.90 -11.45 29.66
CA ALA A 144 16.79 -11.58 30.59
C ALA A 144 17.25 -11.81 32.03
N ARG A 145 18.23 -12.69 32.26
CA ARG A 145 18.81 -12.90 33.60
C ARG A 145 19.43 -11.63 34.21
N GLN A 146 19.95 -10.74 33.37
CA GLN A 146 20.52 -9.46 33.80
C GLN A 146 19.44 -8.39 34.03
N ARG A 147 18.44 -8.34 33.14
CA ARG A 147 17.39 -7.30 33.13
C ARG A 147 16.29 -7.57 34.15
N HIS A 148 15.94 -8.85 34.33
CA HIS A 148 14.88 -9.38 35.19
C HIS A 148 15.40 -10.61 35.97
N PRO A 149 16.21 -10.41 37.03
CA PRO A 149 16.75 -11.53 37.80
C PRO A 149 15.64 -12.42 38.36
N GLY A 150 15.68 -13.72 38.05
CA GLY A 150 14.69 -14.70 38.50
C GLY A 150 13.52 -14.96 37.53
N ALA A 151 13.36 -14.16 36.48
CA ALA A 151 12.32 -14.39 35.48
C ALA A 151 12.57 -15.67 34.67
N GLN A 152 11.53 -16.49 34.50
CA GLN A 152 11.54 -17.67 33.60
C GLN A 152 10.83 -17.31 32.31
N LEU A 153 11.56 -17.31 31.20
CA LEU A 153 10.98 -17.03 29.88
C LEU A 153 10.38 -18.31 29.29
N ASP A 154 9.09 -18.27 28.98
CA ASP A 154 8.43 -19.32 28.23
C ASP A 154 8.57 -19.05 26.72
N LEU A 155 9.37 -19.89 26.05
CA LEU A 155 9.65 -19.78 24.61
C LEU A 155 9.02 -20.94 23.82
N ARG A 156 8.06 -21.67 24.42
CA ARG A 156 7.27 -22.67 23.70
C ARG A 156 6.41 -21.99 22.65
N ASP A 157 6.24 -22.61 21.50
CA ASP A 157 5.60 -21.99 20.33
C ASP A 157 4.16 -21.50 20.58
N ASP A 158 3.42 -22.17 21.46
CA ASP A 158 2.06 -21.86 21.88
C ASP A 158 1.98 -20.87 23.06
N ALA A 159 3.09 -20.53 23.70
CA ALA A 159 3.12 -19.62 24.84
C ALA A 159 2.68 -18.21 24.42
N PRO A 160 1.79 -17.55 25.20
CA PRO A 160 1.35 -16.20 24.90
C PRO A 160 2.45 -15.19 25.20
N LEU A 161 2.52 -14.13 24.39
CA LEU A 161 3.35 -12.96 24.64
C LEU A 161 2.70 -11.71 24.05
N TRP A 162 3.18 -10.55 24.47
CA TRP A 162 2.67 -9.27 24.00
C TRP A 162 3.73 -8.52 23.20
N LEU A 163 3.33 -7.99 22.05
CA LEU A 163 4.11 -7.05 21.26
C LEU A 163 3.61 -5.64 21.54
N PHE A 164 4.54 -4.72 21.74
CA PHE A 164 4.18 -3.34 22.04
C PHE A 164 5.05 -2.34 21.28
N SER A 165 4.50 -1.16 21.04
CA SER A 165 5.25 0.01 20.58
C SER A 165 5.30 1.08 21.66
N THR A 166 6.29 1.95 21.58
CA THR A 166 6.48 3.00 22.58
C THR A 166 6.50 4.39 21.97
N GLY A 167 5.90 5.34 22.70
CA GLY A 167 6.27 6.75 22.65
C GLY A 167 7.36 7.02 23.69
N GLY A 168 8.05 8.16 23.61
CA GLY A 168 9.12 8.43 24.59
C GLY A 168 9.61 9.87 24.66
N LEU A 169 10.39 10.14 25.70
CA LEU A 169 11.15 11.37 25.93
C LEU A 169 12.62 11.03 26.18
N PHE A 170 13.52 11.91 25.79
CA PHE A 170 14.95 11.83 26.08
C PHE A 170 15.44 13.13 26.72
N LEU A 171 16.39 13.04 27.66
CA LEU A 171 17.03 14.19 28.28
C LEU A 171 18.50 13.90 28.52
N ALA A 172 19.39 14.70 27.92
CA ALA A 172 20.78 14.79 28.33
C ALA A 172 20.97 15.80 29.48
N ALA A 173 22.07 15.65 30.21
CA ALA A 173 22.42 16.53 31.34
C ALA A 173 22.50 18.02 30.96
N ASP A 174 22.97 18.30 29.75
CA ASP A 174 23.16 19.61 29.16
C ASP A 174 21.99 20.11 28.30
N ASP A 175 21.03 19.24 27.95
CA ASP A 175 19.84 19.66 27.23
C ASP A 175 19.01 20.65 28.08
N PRO A 176 18.41 21.69 27.51
CA PRO A 176 17.58 22.63 28.27
C PRO A 176 16.25 22.02 28.73
N ALA A 177 15.68 21.08 27.95
CA ALA A 177 14.39 20.44 28.21
C ALA A 177 14.32 19.03 27.60
N PRO A 178 13.38 18.17 28.04
CA PRO A 178 13.17 16.85 27.46
C PRO A 178 12.76 16.92 25.98
N ILE A 179 13.37 16.05 25.16
CA ILE A 179 13.18 15.95 23.72
C ILE A 179 12.18 14.82 23.41
N PRO A 180 11.10 15.09 22.64
CA PRO A 180 10.15 14.05 22.26
C PRO A 180 10.73 13.09 21.22
N LEU A 181 10.44 11.80 21.40
CA LEU A 181 10.80 10.74 20.47
C LEU A 181 9.62 10.40 19.56
N HIS A 182 9.91 9.92 18.36
CA HIS A 182 8.89 9.33 17.50
C HIS A 182 8.38 8.02 18.11
N GLY A 183 7.06 7.81 18.03
CA GLY A 183 6.38 6.62 18.51
C GLY A 183 6.55 5.42 17.58
N THR A 184 5.49 4.92 16.97
CA THR A 184 5.53 3.80 16.02
C THR A 184 6.23 4.09 14.69
N GLY A 185 6.55 3.03 13.95
CA GLY A 185 7.01 3.10 12.55
C GLY A 185 8.53 3.18 12.37
N ARG A 186 8.96 3.68 11.20
CA ARG A 186 10.38 3.67 10.85
C ARG A 186 11.24 4.62 11.66
N ASN A 187 10.66 5.74 12.09
CA ASN A 187 11.35 6.71 12.93
C ASN A 187 11.31 6.35 14.43
N ALA A 188 10.68 5.23 14.82
CA ALA A 188 10.50 4.86 16.22
C ALA A 188 11.76 5.00 17.10
N GLY A 189 11.62 5.66 18.24
CA GLY A 189 12.65 5.75 19.27
C GLY A 189 13.82 6.69 18.97
N ARG A 190 13.80 7.50 17.91
CA ARG A 190 14.70 8.67 17.72
C ARG A 190 13.95 9.99 17.93
N ARG A 191 14.68 11.06 18.25
CA ARG A 191 14.13 12.41 18.36
C ARG A 191 13.36 12.85 17.12
N ARG A 192 12.31 13.65 17.36
CA ARG A 192 11.53 14.31 16.31
C ARG A 192 12.32 15.46 15.71
N VAL A 193 12.39 15.49 14.39
CA VAL A 193 12.96 16.57 13.59
C VAL A 193 11.91 16.83 12.52
N ASP A 194 11.22 17.96 12.60
CA ASP A 194 10.12 18.27 11.67
C ASP A 194 10.64 18.82 10.34
N ARG A 195 11.73 19.59 10.42
CA ARG A 195 12.45 20.12 9.27
C ARG A 195 13.93 19.97 9.49
N LEU A 196 14.59 19.28 8.56
CA LEU A 196 16.05 19.17 8.56
C LEU A 196 16.66 20.47 8.00
N GLY A 197 17.03 21.39 8.90
CA GLY A 197 17.60 22.70 8.56
C GLY A 197 19.13 22.72 8.59
N ILE A 198 19.71 23.89 8.28
CA ILE A 198 21.18 24.08 8.25
C ILE A 198 21.81 23.83 9.63
N ALA A 199 21.17 24.27 10.72
CA ALA A 199 21.70 24.07 12.07
C ALA A 199 21.75 22.58 12.46
N ASP A 200 20.71 21.81 12.11
CA ASP A 200 20.67 20.35 12.34
C ASP A 200 21.78 19.65 11.54
N LEU A 201 21.95 20.04 10.27
CA LEU A 201 23.00 19.52 9.39
C LEU A 201 24.38 19.86 9.93
N ASP A 202 24.62 21.09 10.39
CA ASP A 202 25.88 21.51 11.00
C ASP A 202 26.22 20.68 12.24
N SER A 203 25.22 20.37 13.07
CA SER A 203 25.36 19.50 14.24
C SER A 203 25.74 18.07 13.83
N LEU A 204 25.02 17.47 12.89
CA LEU A 204 25.28 16.12 12.39
C LEU A 204 26.66 15.99 11.71
N ILE A 205 27.05 17.00 10.92
CA ILE A 205 28.35 17.04 10.25
C ILE A 205 29.47 17.14 11.28
N THR A 206 29.32 18.03 12.26
CA THR A 206 30.32 18.21 13.33
C THR A 206 30.46 16.93 14.16
N ALA A 207 29.36 16.25 14.48
CA ALA A 207 29.39 14.99 15.22
C ALA A 207 30.10 13.87 14.44
N GLY A 208 29.74 13.67 13.17
CA GLY A 208 30.35 12.65 12.32
C GLY A 208 31.83 12.89 12.04
N SER A 209 32.22 14.15 11.76
CA SER A 209 33.63 14.49 11.52
C SER A 209 34.47 14.38 12.79
N THR A 210 33.91 14.73 13.95
CA THR A 210 34.57 14.53 15.26
C THR A 210 34.73 13.04 15.57
N TYR A 211 33.75 12.21 15.22
CA TYR A 211 33.88 10.77 15.33
C TYR A 211 35.02 10.22 14.47
N LEU A 212 35.10 10.61 13.20
CA LEU A 212 36.18 10.18 12.29
C LEU A 212 37.55 10.66 12.75
N ALA A 213 37.68 11.91 13.20
CA ALA A 213 38.94 12.44 13.73
C ALA A 213 39.45 11.61 14.92
N ARG A 214 38.55 11.12 15.79
CA ARG A 214 38.90 10.20 16.90
C ARG A 214 39.31 8.81 16.44
N GLN A 215 38.96 8.41 15.21
CA GLN A 215 39.40 7.13 14.65
C GLN A 215 40.81 7.20 14.08
N VAL A 216 41.39 8.39 13.85
CA VAL A 216 42.77 8.53 13.34
C VAL A 216 43.76 8.40 14.49
N ASP A 217 44.57 7.35 14.46
CA ASP A 217 45.61 7.11 15.45
C ASP A 217 46.81 8.07 15.30
N ALA A 218 47.86 7.84 16.10
CA ALA A 218 49.06 8.67 16.10
C ALA A 218 49.87 8.53 14.79
N ASP A 219 49.81 7.38 14.12
CA ASP A 219 50.48 7.12 12.85
C ASP A 219 49.68 7.63 11.65
N GLY A 220 48.44 8.06 11.86
CA GLY A 220 47.52 8.52 10.82
C GLY A 220 46.65 7.41 10.23
N ARG A 221 46.73 6.17 10.74
CA ARG A 221 45.88 5.07 10.31
C ARG A 221 44.51 5.17 11.01
N PHE A 222 43.45 4.77 10.32
CA PHE A 222 42.12 4.72 10.94
C PHE A 222 41.92 3.43 11.74
N ALA A 223 41.33 3.55 12.94
CA ALA A 223 40.53 2.50 13.53
C ALA A 223 39.32 2.25 12.62
N TYR A 224 39.32 1.11 11.92
CA TYR A 224 38.46 0.92 10.74
C TYR A 224 36.95 0.89 11.05
N GLY A 225 36.57 0.51 12.27
CA GLY A 225 35.18 0.53 12.71
C GLY A 225 34.88 -0.44 13.85
N TRP A 226 33.60 -0.55 14.19
CA TRP A 226 33.09 -1.23 15.37
C TRP A 226 31.82 -2.03 15.09
N HIS A 227 31.66 -3.14 15.81
CA HIS A 227 30.41 -3.87 15.98
C HIS A 227 29.78 -3.49 17.34
N PRO A 228 28.83 -2.53 17.38
CA PRO A 228 28.47 -1.86 18.63
C PRO A 228 27.74 -2.74 19.65
N CYS A 229 27.01 -3.77 19.20
CA CYS A 229 26.28 -4.68 20.10
C CYS A 229 27.20 -5.33 21.15
N PHE A 230 28.46 -5.59 20.76
CA PHE A 230 29.43 -6.32 21.56
C PHE A 230 30.74 -5.56 21.80
N ASP A 231 30.85 -4.33 21.31
CA ASP A 231 32.09 -3.52 21.35
C ASP A 231 33.31 -4.27 20.78
N ARG A 232 33.17 -4.81 19.56
CA ARG A 232 34.26 -5.50 18.85
C ARG A 232 34.81 -4.65 17.72
N PRO A 233 36.14 -4.47 17.60
CA PRO A 233 36.73 -3.73 16.49
C PRO A 233 36.64 -4.54 15.18
N ILE A 234 36.62 -3.83 14.06
CA ILE A 234 36.78 -4.41 12.73
C ILE A 234 38.27 -4.39 12.37
N LEU A 235 38.87 -5.57 12.20
CA LEU A 235 40.32 -5.71 12.03
C LEU A 235 40.79 -5.67 10.57
N THR A 236 39.89 -5.90 9.61
CA THR A 236 40.21 -5.77 8.18
C THR A 236 40.41 -4.31 7.82
N TYR A 237 41.39 -4.01 6.98
CA TYR A 237 41.66 -2.67 6.50
C TYR A 237 41.55 -2.61 4.97
N ASN A 238 41.09 -1.49 4.43
CA ASN A 238 40.95 -1.27 3.00
C ASN A 238 41.44 0.14 2.67
N SER A 239 42.45 0.22 1.81
CA SER A 239 43.16 1.46 1.52
C SER A 239 42.30 2.46 0.74
N LEU A 240 41.39 1.97 -0.12
CA LEU A 240 40.39 2.82 -0.80
C LEU A 240 39.55 3.57 0.23
N ARG A 241 39.10 2.87 1.27
CA ARG A 241 38.24 3.45 2.32
C ARG A 241 38.96 4.48 3.19
N HIS A 242 40.28 4.36 3.35
CA HIS A 242 41.07 5.41 3.98
C HIS A 242 41.01 6.71 3.17
N ALA A 243 41.29 6.63 1.85
CA ALA A 243 41.29 7.80 0.98
C ALA A 243 39.91 8.46 0.89
N SER A 244 38.87 7.64 0.76
CA SER A 244 37.49 8.13 0.63
C SER A 244 36.98 8.77 1.94
N THR A 245 37.30 8.16 3.09
CA THR A 245 37.01 8.75 4.40
C THR A 245 37.75 10.09 4.58
N LEU A 246 39.03 10.16 4.23
CA LEU A 246 39.82 11.39 4.28
C LEU A 246 39.20 12.51 3.42
N HIS A 247 38.71 12.17 2.22
CA HIS A 247 38.01 13.12 1.37
C HIS A 247 36.77 13.70 2.09
N SER A 248 35.92 12.87 2.71
CA SER A 248 34.76 13.37 3.46
C SER A 248 35.13 14.23 4.68
N MET A 249 36.27 13.94 5.34
CA MET A 249 36.77 14.76 6.44
C MET A 249 37.20 16.15 5.95
N LEU A 250 37.84 16.23 4.78
CA LEU A 250 38.18 17.49 4.12
C LEU A 250 36.93 18.27 3.71
N GLU A 251 35.89 17.59 3.21
CA GLU A 251 34.59 18.22 2.96
C GLU A 251 33.96 18.78 4.23
N ALA A 252 34.03 18.04 5.34
CA ALA A 252 33.52 18.49 6.62
C ALA A 252 34.32 19.70 7.14
N TYR A 253 35.65 19.68 7.00
CA TYR A 253 36.52 20.79 7.40
C TYR A 253 36.24 22.08 6.63
N GLU A 254 35.94 21.97 5.33
CA GLU A 254 35.57 23.12 4.49
C GLU A 254 34.33 23.87 5.03
N VAL A 255 33.34 23.14 5.56
CA VAL A 255 32.10 23.74 6.05
C VAL A 255 32.08 23.97 7.56
N ARG A 256 32.87 23.20 8.33
CA ARG A 256 32.93 23.18 9.80
C ARG A 256 34.40 23.00 10.26
N PRO A 257 35.26 24.02 10.10
CA PRO A 257 36.66 23.90 10.46
C PRO A 257 36.86 23.77 11.97
N SER A 258 37.79 22.90 12.38
CA SER A 258 38.25 22.81 13.77
C SER A 258 39.70 22.31 13.84
N ALA A 259 40.45 22.75 14.84
CA ALA A 259 41.85 22.35 15.00
C ALA A 259 42.05 20.84 15.19
N PRO A 260 41.22 20.12 16.00
CA PRO A 260 41.35 18.66 16.11
C PRO A 260 41.10 17.92 14.79
N LEU A 261 40.13 18.38 14.00
CA LEU A 261 39.84 17.80 12.70
C LEU A 261 40.99 18.03 11.71
N ALA A 262 41.51 19.25 11.64
CA ALA A 262 42.68 19.58 10.80
C ALA A 262 43.90 18.71 11.16
N ALA A 263 44.20 18.57 12.45
CA ALA A 263 45.32 17.74 12.91
C ALA A 263 45.15 16.25 12.54
N ALA A 264 43.92 15.72 12.60
CA ALA A 264 43.62 14.36 12.19
C ALA A 264 43.73 14.19 10.66
N ILE A 265 43.26 15.16 9.89
CA ILE A 265 43.38 15.21 8.42
C ILE A 265 44.85 15.18 8.01
N GLU A 266 45.71 16.01 8.61
CA GLU A 266 47.15 16.05 8.29
C GLU A 266 47.82 14.69 8.52
N ARG A 267 47.58 14.05 9.68
CA ARG A 267 48.14 12.72 9.96
C ARG A 267 47.63 11.66 8.98
N ALA A 268 46.33 11.62 8.70
CA ALA A 268 45.76 10.68 7.76
C ALA A 268 46.27 10.90 6.32
N THR A 269 46.41 12.16 5.90
CA THR A 269 46.98 12.53 4.60
C THR A 269 48.43 12.05 4.47
N GLU A 270 49.22 12.24 5.52
CA GLU A 270 50.60 11.74 5.58
C GLU A 270 50.66 10.21 5.47
N TYR A 271 49.80 9.51 6.20
CA TYR A 271 49.71 8.05 6.13
C TYR A 271 49.32 7.56 4.73
N LEU A 272 48.31 8.18 4.11
CA LEU A 272 47.92 7.88 2.73
C LEU A 272 49.10 8.04 1.77
N ALA A 273 49.74 9.22 1.78
CA ALA A 273 50.79 9.57 0.84
C ALA A 273 52.07 8.74 1.00
N THR A 274 52.44 8.39 2.24
CA THR A 274 53.74 7.74 2.53
C THR A 274 53.63 6.23 2.75
N ARG A 275 52.49 5.73 3.25
CA ARG A 275 52.32 4.32 3.63
C ARG A 275 51.42 3.53 2.69
N LEU A 276 50.44 4.15 2.04
CA LEU A 276 49.50 3.44 1.16
C LEU A 276 49.79 3.64 -0.33
N VAL A 277 50.38 4.77 -0.70
CA VAL A 277 50.80 5.01 -2.08
C VAL A 277 52.19 4.43 -2.33
N ARG A 278 52.38 3.82 -3.51
CA ARG A 278 53.65 3.31 -4.01
C ARG A 278 53.92 3.84 -5.41
N SER A 279 55.17 4.18 -5.68
CA SER A 279 55.60 4.69 -6.98
C SER A 279 56.16 3.57 -7.86
N SER A 280 56.04 3.73 -9.18
CA SER A 280 56.67 2.90 -10.20
C SER A 280 57.13 3.79 -11.36
N THR A 281 58.04 3.30 -12.19
CA THR A 281 58.53 4.02 -13.37
C THR A 281 58.32 3.17 -14.61
N VAL A 282 57.61 3.72 -15.59
CA VAL A 282 57.31 3.05 -16.86
C VAL A 282 57.62 4.02 -17.99
N HIS A 283 58.51 3.63 -18.92
CA HIS A 283 58.96 4.48 -20.03
C HIS A 283 59.36 5.90 -19.59
N GLU A 284 60.20 6.01 -18.55
CA GLU A 284 60.67 7.27 -17.94
C GLU A 284 59.59 8.13 -17.27
N GLN A 285 58.32 7.71 -17.30
CA GLN A 285 57.22 8.39 -16.62
C GLN A 285 57.05 7.86 -15.19
N GLN A 286 56.97 8.78 -14.22
CA GLN A 286 56.64 8.44 -12.84
C GLN A 286 55.14 8.16 -12.70
N LEU A 287 54.83 6.98 -12.16
CA LEU A 287 53.48 6.52 -11.85
C LEU A 287 53.38 6.32 -10.34
N ALA A 288 52.19 6.53 -9.78
CA ALA A 288 51.89 6.18 -8.40
C ALA A 288 50.51 5.51 -8.31
N PHE A 289 50.37 4.62 -7.33
CA PHE A 289 49.15 3.85 -7.11
C PHE A 289 48.91 3.67 -5.62
N VAL A 290 47.64 3.62 -5.22
CA VAL A 290 47.28 3.07 -3.91
C VAL A 290 47.36 1.54 -4.00
N VAL A 291 48.21 0.94 -3.18
CA VAL A 291 48.48 -0.51 -3.18
C VAL A 291 47.93 -1.14 -1.91
N GLU A 292 47.08 -2.15 -2.06
CA GLU A 292 46.55 -2.92 -0.94
C GLU A 292 47.59 -3.89 -0.39
N ASP A 293 47.38 -4.37 0.85
CA ASP A 293 48.31 -5.30 1.52
C ASP A 293 48.56 -6.61 0.73
N ASN A 294 47.62 -7.01 -0.14
CA ASN A 294 47.73 -8.18 -1.00
C ASN A 294 48.41 -7.90 -2.36
N GLY A 295 48.99 -6.70 -2.53
CA GLY A 295 49.65 -6.27 -3.78
C GLY A 295 48.69 -5.87 -4.91
N GLU A 296 47.38 -5.77 -4.66
CA GLU A 296 46.44 -5.27 -5.67
C GLU A 296 46.48 -3.74 -5.77
N ILE A 297 46.49 -3.24 -6.99
CA ILE A 297 46.16 -1.86 -7.33
C ILE A 297 44.70 -1.84 -7.78
N LYS A 298 43.87 -1.05 -7.12
CA LYS A 298 42.46 -0.84 -7.52
C LYS A 298 42.32 0.56 -8.11
N LEU A 299 41.75 0.65 -9.30
CA LEU A 299 41.53 1.92 -10.01
C LEU A 299 40.86 2.97 -9.12
N GLY A 300 39.76 2.57 -8.48
CA GLY A 300 38.98 3.45 -7.59
C GLY A 300 39.79 4.01 -6.42
N ALA A 301 40.72 3.23 -5.86
CA ALA A 301 41.56 3.68 -4.75
C ALA A 301 42.47 4.85 -5.15
N SER A 302 43.07 4.78 -6.35
CA SER A 302 43.87 5.86 -6.90
C SER A 302 43.02 7.07 -7.29
N GLY A 303 41.83 6.84 -7.85
CA GLY A 303 40.85 7.89 -8.17
C GLY A 303 40.44 8.71 -6.93
N VAL A 304 40.06 8.03 -5.86
CA VAL A 304 39.67 8.72 -4.61
C VAL A 304 40.87 9.30 -3.85
N CYS A 305 42.06 8.70 -3.97
CA CYS A 305 43.29 9.31 -3.45
C CYS A 305 43.58 10.67 -4.12
N LEU A 306 43.39 10.80 -5.44
CA LEU A 306 43.44 12.10 -6.11
C LEU A 306 42.42 13.07 -5.53
N LEU A 307 41.17 12.65 -5.32
CA LEU A 307 40.12 13.51 -4.76
C LEU A 307 40.50 14.05 -3.37
N ALA A 308 41.05 13.19 -2.50
CA ALA A 308 41.49 13.60 -1.17
C ALA A 308 42.67 14.58 -1.24
N LEU A 309 43.72 14.26 -1.99
CA LEU A 309 44.93 15.08 -2.07
C LEU A 309 44.72 16.41 -2.79
N VAL A 310 43.88 16.45 -3.83
CA VAL A 310 43.50 17.71 -4.50
C VAL A 310 42.75 18.61 -3.51
N LYS A 311 41.76 18.07 -2.80
CA LYS A 311 40.97 18.87 -1.85
C LYS A 311 41.82 19.32 -0.65
N HIS A 312 42.77 18.50 -0.20
CA HIS A 312 43.78 18.90 0.80
C HIS A 312 44.62 20.08 0.31
N ALA A 313 45.19 20.00 -0.89
CA ALA A 313 45.97 21.08 -1.49
C ALA A 313 45.16 22.39 -1.61
N GLU A 314 43.89 22.31 -2.01
CA GLU A 314 42.99 23.47 -2.11
C GLU A 314 42.72 24.12 -0.74
N LEU A 315 42.37 23.32 0.28
CA LEU A 315 41.97 23.83 1.59
C LEU A 315 43.14 24.31 2.45
N PHE A 316 44.27 23.60 2.40
CA PHE A 316 45.49 23.94 3.16
C PHE A 316 46.45 24.84 2.36
N ARG A 317 46.11 25.15 1.10
CA ARG A 317 46.90 26.02 0.21
C ARG A 317 48.37 25.58 0.13
N THR A 318 48.58 24.30 -0.14
CA THR A 318 49.91 23.68 -0.18
C THR A 318 50.14 22.94 -1.49
N ASP A 319 51.39 22.91 -1.94
CA ASP A 319 51.88 22.16 -3.09
C ASP A 319 52.68 20.90 -2.70
N ARG A 320 52.71 20.55 -1.40
CA ARG A 320 53.49 19.45 -0.81
C ARG A 320 53.37 18.13 -1.57
N TYR A 321 52.18 17.82 -2.07
CA TYR A 321 51.88 16.56 -2.78
C TYR A 321 51.76 16.73 -4.31
N ARG A 322 52.20 17.85 -4.89
CA ARG A 322 52.01 18.13 -6.32
C ARG A 322 52.63 17.07 -7.24
N ALA A 323 53.86 16.65 -6.96
CA ALA A 323 54.52 15.60 -7.74
C ALA A 323 53.80 14.24 -7.62
N LEU A 324 53.27 13.93 -6.43
CA LEU A 324 52.51 12.71 -6.18
C LEU A 324 51.17 12.71 -6.92
N LEU A 325 50.47 13.85 -6.94
CA LEU A 325 49.23 14.04 -7.69
C LEU A 325 49.44 13.79 -9.20
N ASP A 326 50.55 14.30 -9.76
CA ASP A 326 50.91 14.04 -11.16
C ASP A 326 51.13 12.55 -11.42
N ALA A 327 51.92 11.90 -10.56
CA ALA A 327 52.23 10.48 -10.66
C ALA A 327 50.98 9.60 -10.51
N LEU A 328 50.06 9.94 -9.61
CA LEU A 328 48.77 9.25 -9.44
C LEU A 328 47.88 9.42 -10.68
N GLY A 329 47.82 10.63 -11.24
CA GLY A 329 47.11 10.90 -12.50
C GLY A 329 47.68 10.05 -13.64
N ASN A 330 49.01 10.00 -13.78
CA ASN A 330 49.68 9.16 -14.76
C ASN A 330 49.40 7.66 -14.52
N GLY A 331 49.33 7.22 -13.26
CA GLY A 331 48.94 5.85 -12.90
C GLY A 331 47.54 5.50 -13.39
N ILE A 332 46.55 6.39 -13.22
CA ILE A 332 45.20 6.20 -13.75
C ILE A 332 45.20 6.16 -15.29
N LEU A 333 45.99 7.02 -15.95
CA LEU A 333 46.13 6.98 -17.41
C LEU A 333 46.76 5.68 -17.91
N HIS A 334 47.69 5.10 -17.14
CA HIS A 334 48.26 3.79 -17.45
C HIS A 334 47.22 2.67 -17.38
N MET A 335 46.21 2.81 -16.51
CA MET A 335 45.08 1.89 -16.43
C MET A 335 43.99 2.17 -17.48
N GLN A 336 44.10 3.24 -18.29
CA GLN A 336 43.14 3.57 -19.34
C GLN A 336 43.56 3.00 -20.70
N ASP A 337 42.64 2.28 -21.34
CA ASP A 337 42.81 1.88 -22.73
C ASP A 337 42.63 3.09 -23.65
N ARG A 338 43.67 3.42 -24.45
CA ARG A 338 43.69 4.65 -25.26
C ARG A 338 42.70 4.63 -26.43
N GLU A 339 42.37 3.44 -26.95
CA GLU A 339 41.49 3.30 -28.11
C GLU A 339 40.02 3.35 -27.72
N SER A 340 39.61 2.52 -26.75
CA SER A 340 38.23 2.43 -26.29
C SER A 340 37.87 3.51 -25.28
N GLY A 341 38.83 4.01 -24.49
CA GLY A 341 38.62 4.95 -23.38
C GLY A 341 38.19 4.30 -22.06
N GLY A 342 37.95 2.98 -22.04
CA GLY A 342 37.61 2.23 -20.83
C GLY A 342 38.83 2.02 -19.92
N PHE A 343 38.58 1.68 -18.66
CA PHE A 343 39.65 1.42 -17.68
C PHE A 343 39.83 -0.07 -17.36
N ALA A 344 41.04 -0.44 -16.97
CA ALA A 344 41.33 -1.65 -16.23
C ALA A 344 41.10 -1.41 -14.73
N HIS A 345 40.37 -2.30 -14.07
CA HIS A 345 39.96 -2.07 -12.68
C HIS A 345 41.01 -2.51 -11.67
N VAL A 346 41.78 -3.56 -11.98
CA VAL A 346 42.75 -4.14 -11.05
C VAL A 346 44.04 -4.55 -11.75
N LEU A 347 45.15 -4.03 -11.26
CA LEU A 347 46.51 -4.45 -11.63
C LEU A 347 47.23 -5.12 -10.45
N SER A 348 48.29 -5.86 -10.72
CA SER A 348 49.24 -6.35 -9.70
C SER A 348 50.36 -5.33 -9.45
N TYR A 349 50.86 -5.25 -8.23
CA TYR A 349 52.08 -4.52 -7.88
C TYR A 349 53.17 -5.52 -7.46
N PRO A 350 54.45 -5.35 -7.86
CA PRO A 350 55.01 -4.23 -8.63
C PRO A 350 54.95 -4.40 -10.16
N ALA A 351 54.50 -5.55 -10.67
CA ALA A 351 54.60 -5.88 -12.10
C ALA A 351 53.67 -5.08 -13.02
N LEU A 352 52.61 -4.46 -12.48
CA LEU A 352 51.58 -3.72 -13.22
C LEU A 352 50.81 -4.58 -14.24
N GLU A 353 50.74 -5.89 -14.01
CA GLU A 353 50.03 -6.80 -14.90
C GLU A 353 48.52 -6.72 -14.65
N LEU A 354 47.74 -6.88 -15.73
CA LEU A 354 46.29 -6.91 -15.65
C LEU A 354 45.82 -8.12 -14.84
N LYS A 355 45.22 -7.85 -13.67
CA LYS A 355 44.61 -8.91 -12.83
C LYS A 355 43.13 -9.07 -13.12
N GLU A 356 42.42 -7.95 -13.28
CA GLU A 356 40.97 -7.96 -13.54
C GLU A 356 40.58 -6.72 -14.35
N LYS A 357 40.04 -6.96 -15.57
CA LYS A 357 39.62 -5.87 -16.46
C LYS A 357 38.47 -5.07 -15.87
N PHE A 358 37.47 -5.74 -15.30
CA PHE A 358 36.31 -5.11 -14.69
C PHE A 358 35.96 -5.78 -13.37
N ARG A 359 35.86 -5.00 -12.29
CA ARG A 359 35.46 -5.49 -10.96
C ARG A 359 34.15 -4.88 -10.48
N ILE A 360 34.08 -3.55 -10.48
CA ILE A 360 32.90 -2.80 -10.06
C ILE A 360 32.90 -1.42 -10.70
N ILE A 361 31.74 -0.98 -11.16
CA ILE A 361 31.58 0.25 -11.96
C ILE A 361 31.89 1.54 -11.20
N TYR A 362 31.88 1.52 -9.86
CA TYR A 362 32.23 2.69 -9.04
C TYR A 362 33.65 3.18 -9.33
N TYR A 363 34.56 2.28 -9.68
CA TYR A 363 35.95 2.64 -9.95
C TYR A 363 36.08 3.55 -11.17
N ASP A 364 35.23 3.36 -12.17
CA ASP A 364 35.19 4.22 -13.36
C ASP A 364 34.81 5.65 -12.99
N GLY A 365 33.78 5.81 -12.16
CA GLY A 365 33.31 7.10 -11.67
C GLY A 365 34.33 7.78 -10.75
N GLU A 366 34.92 7.04 -9.81
CA GLU A 366 35.95 7.52 -8.88
C GLU A 366 37.19 8.04 -9.62
N ALA A 367 37.66 7.30 -10.63
CA ALA A 367 38.80 7.70 -11.46
C ALA A 367 38.49 8.93 -12.32
N ALA A 368 37.35 8.93 -13.02
CA ALA A 368 36.95 10.06 -13.85
C ALA A 368 36.75 11.34 -13.01
N PHE A 369 36.14 11.23 -11.84
CA PHE A 369 35.96 12.37 -10.93
C PHE A 369 37.29 12.86 -10.38
N GLY A 370 38.18 11.96 -9.95
CA GLY A 370 39.54 12.28 -9.50
C GLY A 370 40.34 13.06 -10.53
N LEU A 371 40.33 12.61 -11.80
CA LEU A 371 40.99 13.30 -12.91
C LEU A 371 40.37 14.68 -13.21
N MET A 372 39.04 14.83 -13.09
CA MET A 372 38.39 16.13 -13.27
C MET A 372 38.78 17.14 -12.18
N ARG A 373 38.88 16.69 -10.92
CA ARG A 373 39.36 17.54 -9.82
C ARG A 373 40.83 17.90 -10.00
N LEU A 374 41.66 16.94 -10.43
CA LEU A 374 43.06 17.20 -10.76
C LEU A 374 43.19 18.21 -11.92
N TYR A 375 42.36 18.10 -12.96
CA TYR A 375 42.30 19.09 -14.03
C TYR A 375 41.96 20.49 -13.49
N GLY A 376 40.96 20.61 -12.61
CA GLY A 376 40.61 21.89 -11.98
C GLY A 376 41.77 22.54 -11.22
N LEU A 377 42.62 21.75 -10.56
CA LEU A 377 43.80 22.23 -9.85
C LEU A 377 44.98 22.56 -10.79
N THR A 378 45.17 21.79 -11.86
CA THR A 378 46.40 21.81 -12.67
C THR A 378 46.28 22.57 -13.99
N GLY A 379 45.09 22.62 -14.58
CA GLY A 379 44.86 23.13 -15.94
C GLY A 379 45.41 22.25 -17.06
N GLU A 380 45.96 21.06 -16.77
CA GLU A 380 46.64 20.25 -17.76
C GLU A 380 45.67 19.46 -18.65
N ALA A 381 45.68 19.73 -19.96
CA ALA A 381 44.71 19.21 -20.92
C ALA A 381 44.63 17.67 -21.00
N ARG A 382 45.71 16.94 -20.65
CA ARG A 382 45.76 15.47 -20.70
C ARG A 382 44.74 14.80 -19.78
N TRP A 383 44.43 15.42 -18.63
CA TRP A 383 43.46 14.89 -17.68
C TRP A 383 42.04 15.01 -18.22
N LEU A 384 41.69 16.19 -18.75
CA LEU A 384 40.38 16.43 -19.37
C LEU A 384 40.16 15.52 -20.58
N ALA A 385 41.17 15.38 -21.45
CA ALA A 385 41.09 14.49 -22.61
C ALA A 385 40.87 13.02 -22.21
N ALA A 386 41.44 12.57 -21.09
CA ALA A 386 41.21 11.22 -20.58
C ALA A 386 39.78 11.02 -20.08
N VAL A 387 39.21 12.01 -19.40
CA VAL A 387 37.82 11.95 -18.96
C VAL A 387 36.86 12.01 -20.15
N GLU A 388 37.15 12.79 -21.20
CA GLU A 388 36.33 12.81 -22.43
C GLU A 388 36.32 11.44 -23.14
N ARG A 389 37.46 10.75 -23.18
CA ARG A 389 37.54 9.35 -23.68
C ARG A 389 36.72 8.40 -22.81
N ALA A 390 36.87 8.51 -21.47
CA ALA A 390 36.11 7.69 -20.54
C ALA A 390 34.60 7.89 -20.68
N PHE A 391 34.12 9.14 -20.77
CA PHE A 391 32.70 9.42 -20.96
C PHE A 391 32.17 8.96 -22.32
N SER A 392 33.00 8.98 -23.36
CA SER A 392 32.64 8.37 -24.65
C SER A 392 32.41 6.87 -24.50
N TYR A 393 33.29 6.18 -23.78
CA TYR A 393 33.12 4.76 -23.42
C TYR A 393 31.86 4.53 -22.58
N PHE A 394 31.65 5.33 -21.52
CA PHE A 394 30.51 5.22 -20.61
C PHE A 394 29.17 5.40 -21.31
N LEU A 395 29.12 6.32 -22.29
CA LEU A 395 27.94 6.56 -23.12
C LEU A 395 27.62 5.36 -24.01
N GLN A 396 28.63 4.81 -24.68
CA GLN A 396 28.49 3.62 -25.53
C GLN A 396 28.01 2.41 -24.73
N HIS A 397 28.55 2.22 -23.51
CA HIS A 397 28.26 1.07 -22.64
C HIS A 397 27.14 1.31 -21.63
N ARG A 398 26.44 2.45 -21.74
CA ARG A 398 25.24 2.79 -20.94
C ARG A 398 25.44 2.73 -19.43
N HIS A 399 26.59 3.19 -18.94
CA HIS A 399 26.97 3.09 -17.52
C HIS A 399 26.00 3.79 -16.54
N TRP A 400 25.22 4.77 -17.00
CA TRP A 400 24.15 5.40 -16.22
C TRP A 400 23.10 4.40 -15.66
N ARG A 401 23.01 3.18 -16.21
CA ARG A 401 22.13 2.12 -15.68
C ARG A 401 22.54 1.63 -14.29
N ALA A 402 23.78 1.91 -13.87
CA ALA A 402 24.25 1.53 -12.55
C ALA A 402 23.72 2.41 -11.42
N HIS A 403 23.15 3.58 -11.72
CA HIS A 403 22.63 4.52 -10.72
C HIS A 403 23.69 4.93 -9.70
N ASP A 404 24.90 5.23 -10.20
CA ASP A 404 26.06 5.50 -9.36
C ASP A 404 26.31 7.01 -9.17
N HIS A 405 26.47 7.40 -7.91
CA HIS A 405 26.78 8.77 -7.51
C HIS A 405 28.13 9.29 -8.00
N TRP A 406 29.20 8.47 -8.06
CA TRP A 406 30.51 8.93 -8.53
C TRP A 406 30.49 9.30 -10.01
N LEU A 407 29.84 8.48 -10.84
CA LEU A 407 29.56 8.82 -12.25
C LEU A 407 28.74 10.12 -12.36
N GLY A 408 27.81 10.36 -11.42
CA GLY A 408 27.06 11.61 -11.32
C GLY A 408 27.95 12.82 -11.05
N TYR A 409 28.81 12.75 -10.02
CA TYR A 409 29.77 13.82 -9.70
C TYR A 409 30.76 14.08 -10.84
N ALA A 410 31.31 13.01 -11.44
CA ALA A 410 32.20 13.13 -12.59
C ALA A 410 31.53 13.86 -13.77
N ALA A 411 30.26 13.53 -14.05
CA ALA A 411 29.50 14.18 -15.13
C ALA A 411 29.29 15.66 -14.83
N SER A 412 28.89 16.00 -13.60
CA SER A 412 28.69 17.38 -13.16
C SER A 412 29.97 18.22 -13.22
N GLU A 413 31.14 17.66 -12.88
CA GLU A 413 32.42 18.37 -13.06
C GLU A 413 32.78 18.53 -14.54
N LEU A 414 32.64 17.49 -15.36
CA LEU A 414 32.95 17.55 -16.79
C LEU A 414 32.13 18.63 -17.50
N ILE A 415 30.85 18.74 -17.17
CA ILE A 415 29.92 19.73 -17.75
C ILE A 415 30.39 21.17 -17.51
N LYS A 416 31.08 21.47 -16.40
CA LYS A 416 31.63 22.82 -16.13
C LYS A 416 32.59 23.28 -17.21
N TYR A 417 33.34 22.36 -17.81
CA TYR A 417 34.38 22.65 -18.81
C TYR A 417 33.96 22.26 -20.24
N ARG A 418 33.00 21.34 -20.37
CA ARG A 418 32.49 20.78 -21.63
C ARG A 418 30.97 20.63 -21.58
N PRO A 419 30.20 21.74 -21.68
CA PRO A 419 28.75 21.68 -21.64
C PRO A 419 28.22 20.99 -22.91
N ASN A 420 27.87 19.71 -22.79
CA ASN A 420 27.39 18.88 -23.88
C ASN A 420 26.07 18.18 -23.50
N ALA A 421 25.08 18.22 -24.39
CA ALA A 421 23.77 17.59 -24.18
C ALA A 421 23.85 16.09 -23.87
N ALA A 422 24.85 15.37 -24.40
CA ALA A 422 25.06 13.95 -24.13
C ALA A 422 25.42 13.70 -22.65
N TYR A 423 26.23 14.56 -22.04
CA TYR A 423 26.63 14.44 -20.63
C TYR A 423 25.47 14.80 -19.68
N PHE A 424 24.70 15.84 -20.00
CA PHE A 424 23.46 16.13 -19.27
C PHE A 424 22.49 14.94 -19.31
N ARG A 425 22.26 14.38 -20.51
CA ARG A 425 21.36 13.23 -20.66
C ARG A 425 21.89 11.97 -19.95
N PHE A 426 23.21 11.76 -19.93
CA PHE A 426 23.83 10.70 -19.13
C PHE A 426 23.45 10.84 -17.65
N GLY A 427 23.66 12.01 -17.07
CA GLY A 427 23.35 12.26 -15.65
C GLY A 427 21.86 12.17 -15.32
N LEU A 428 20.98 12.72 -16.16
CA LEU A 428 19.52 12.57 -15.96
C LEU A 428 19.07 11.11 -16.00
N ARG A 429 19.60 10.31 -16.94
CA ARG A 429 19.30 8.87 -17.03
C ARG A 429 19.84 8.07 -15.84
N ASN A 430 20.87 8.59 -15.17
CA ASN A 430 21.44 7.97 -13.98
C ASN A 430 20.49 7.97 -12.78
N VAL A 431 19.48 8.86 -12.74
CA VAL A 431 18.54 8.95 -11.61
C VAL A 431 17.08 8.73 -12.00
N ARG A 432 16.67 9.11 -13.21
CA ARG A 432 15.24 9.18 -13.60
C ARG A 432 14.46 7.90 -13.35
N SER A 433 14.97 6.75 -13.79
CA SER A 433 14.27 5.46 -13.62
C SER A 433 14.44 4.87 -12.21
N HIS A 434 15.16 5.55 -11.33
CA HIS A 434 15.52 5.07 -10.00
C HIS A 434 14.79 5.79 -8.86
N LEU A 435 14.04 6.87 -9.16
CA LEU A 435 13.27 7.63 -8.16
C LEU A 435 12.29 6.73 -7.37
N GLY A 436 11.71 5.74 -8.03
CA GLY A 436 10.91 4.65 -7.45
C GLY A 436 11.59 4.01 -6.25
N PHE A 437 12.76 3.43 -6.56
CA PHE A 437 13.60 2.75 -5.60
C PHE A 437 14.06 3.69 -4.49
N VAL A 438 14.43 4.94 -4.81
CA VAL A 438 14.85 5.94 -3.81
C VAL A 438 13.77 6.17 -2.75
N LEU A 439 12.52 6.38 -3.15
CA LEU A 439 11.41 6.63 -2.21
C LEU A 439 11.00 5.39 -1.42
N ASP A 440 10.97 4.21 -2.05
CA ASP A 440 10.47 3.00 -1.42
C ASP A 440 11.52 2.28 -0.56
N ARG A 441 12.80 2.62 -0.73
CA ARG A 441 13.90 1.89 -0.10
C ARG A 441 13.88 2.01 1.42
N ILE A 442 13.74 0.85 2.06
CA ILE A 442 13.57 0.73 3.50
C ILE A 442 14.85 0.95 4.31
N THR A 443 16.01 0.84 3.69
CA THR A 443 17.29 1.07 4.37
C THR A 443 17.75 2.50 4.09
N THR A 444 18.46 3.10 5.05
CA THR A 444 19.05 4.43 4.92
C THR A 444 19.87 4.56 3.63
N PHE A 445 20.84 3.67 3.42
CA PHE A 445 21.63 3.55 2.17
C PHE A 445 22.14 4.94 1.70
N PRO A 446 23.16 5.49 2.38
CA PRO A 446 23.55 6.90 2.29
C PRO A 446 23.92 7.38 0.88
N THR A 447 24.50 6.52 0.05
CA THR A 447 24.88 6.84 -1.33
C THR A 447 23.70 7.24 -2.22
N LEU A 448 22.46 6.91 -1.84
CA LEU A 448 21.29 7.41 -2.57
C LEU A 448 21.09 8.92 -2.36
N LEU A 449 21.45 9.47 -1.21
CA LEU A 449 21.44 10.93 -1.05
C LEU A 449 22.50 11.55 -1.95
N GLU A 450 23.71 10.99 -1.99
CA GLU A 450 24.79 11.46 -2.88
C GLU A 450 24.40 11.40 -4.36
N LEU A 451 23.70 10.35 -4.80
CA LEU A 451 23.14 10.26 -6.16
C LEU A 451 22.15 11.39 -6.42
N MET A 452 21.28 11.70 -5.46
CA MET A 452 20.32 12.80 -5.59
C MET A 452 21.02 14.16 -5.59
N ILE A 453 22.06 14.36 -4.78
CA ILE A 453 22.85 15.61 -4.74
C ILE A 453 23.61 15.82 -6.05
N SER A 454 24.34 14.82 -6.53
CA SER A 454 25.05 14.92 -7.82
C SER A 454 24.08 15.24 -8.97
N SER A 455 22.88 14.65 -8.94
CA SER A 455 21.82 14.94 -9.90
C SER A 455 21.23 16.34 -9.74
N ALA A 456 21.08 16.84 -8.51
CA ALA A 456 20.57 18.19 -8.25
C ALA A 456 21.54 19.26 -8.75
N GLN A 457 22.86 19.05 -8.57
CA GLN A 457 23.91 19.89 -9.13
C GLN A 457 23.84 19.93 -10.66
N LEU A 458 23.67 18.77 -11.30
CA LEU A 458 23.51 18.68 -12.74
C LEU A 458 22.23 19.39 -13.24
N ILE A 459 21.12 19.27 -12.51
CA ILE A 459 19.86 19.97 -12.83
C ILE A 459 20.04 21.50 -12.71
N ALA A 460 20.76 21.97 -11.70
CA ALA A 460 21.08 23.39 -11.56
C ALA A 460 21.91 23.90 -12.75
N GLN A 461 22.97 23.17 -13.13
CA GLN A 461 23.77 23.47 -14.33
C GLN A 461 22.93 23.45 -15.61
N LEU A 462 21.98 22.52 -15.71
CA LEU A 462 21.11 22.37 -16.88
C LEU A 462 20.12 23.54 -17.04
N ARG A 463 19.67 24.14 -15.93
CA ARG A 463 18.80 25.33 -15.96
C ARG A 463 19.52 26.54 -16.57
N GLU A 464 20.81 26.66 -16.28
CA GLU A 464 21.69 27.72 -16.77
C GLU A 464 22.29 27.44 -18.15
N ALA A 465 21.93 26.32 -18.81
CA ALA A 465 22.44 25.93 -20.12
C ALA A 465 21.35 26.03 -21.21
N PRO A 466 21.18 27.19 -21.90
CA PRO A 466 20.08 27.42 -22.85
C PRO A 466 19.92 26.34 -23.93
N ALA A 467 21.04 25.86 -24.49
CA ALA A 467 21.04 24.84 -25.55
C ALA A 467 20.53 23.46 -25.07
N ALA A 468 20.72 23.13 -23.79
CA ALA A 468 20.35 21.84 -23.22
C ALA A 468 19.08 21.90 -22.34
N ARG A 469 18.59 23.09 -21.99
CA ARG A 469 17.48 23.30 -21.04
C ARG A 469 16.20 22.50 -21.36
N HIS A 470 15.95 22.19 -22.63
CA HIS A 470 14.84 21.35 -23.05
C HIS A 470 14.85 19.93 -22.43
N LEU A 471 16.02 19.43 -22.03
CA LEU A 471 16.19 18.13 -21.38
C LEU A 471 15.58 18.07 -19.98
N LEU A 472 15.24 19.20 -19.34
CA LEU A 472 14.52 19.21 -18.06
C LEU A 472 13.17 18.48 -18.14
N ARG A 473 12.55 18.42 -19.34
CA ARG A 473 11.32 17.65 -19.58
C ARG A 473 11.52 16.14 -19.52
N GLU A 474 12.78 15.68 -19.57
CA GLU A 474 13.10 14.25 -19.46
C GLU A 474 12.99 13.74 -18.03
N ILE A 475 12.89 14.57 -16.99
CA ILE A 475 12.79 14.16 -15.59
C ILE A 475 11.58 14.79 -14.88
N ASP A 476 10.93 14.02 -14.00
CA ASP A 476 9.87 14.53 -13.13
C ASP A 476 10.50 15.28 -11.94
N LEU A 477 10.62 16.60 -12.08
CA LEU A 477 11.26 17.47 -11.09
C LEU A 477 10.54 17.47 -9.72
N PRO A 478 9.21 17.61 -9.63
CA PRO A 478 8.50 17.49 -8.35
C PRO A 478 8.83 16.20 -7.60
N THR A 479 8.76 15.05 -8.29
CA THR A 479 9.06 13.75 -7.70
C THR A 479 10.54 13.62 -7.31
N PHE A 480 11.45 14.15 -8.14
CA PHE A 480 12.88 14.19 -7.83
C PHE A 480 13.16 14.94 -6.52
N TYR A 481 12.62 16.15 -6.35
CA TYR A 481 12.86 16.93 -5.14
C TYR A 481 12.18 16.33 -3.91
N GLU A 482 10.98 15.74 -4.05
CA GLU A 482 10.38 14.96 -2.96
C GLU A 482 11.30 13.81 -2.53
N ALA A 483 11.84 13.04 -3.48
CA ALA A 483 12.76 11.95 -3.19
C ALA A 483 14.06 12.44 -2.52
N LEU A 484 14.60 13.59 -2.94
CA LEU A 484 15.81 14.19 -2.38
C LEU A 484 15.58 14.60 -0.91
N HIS A 485 14.53 15.35 -0.62
CA HIS A 485 14.20 15.76 0.74
C HIS A 485 13.86 14.56 1.63
N PHE A 486 13.07 13.61 1.11
CA PHE A 486 12.75 12.36 1.81
C PHE A 486 14.02 11.61 2.19
N ARG A 487 14.98 11.47 1.27
CA ARG A 487 16.23 10.75 1.57
C ARG A 487 17.08 11.44 2.60
N ALA A 488 17.27 12.75 2.50
CA ALA A 488 18.01 13.52 3.49
C ALA A 488 17.41 13.31 4.89
N HIS A 489 16.08 13.38 5.00
CA HIS A 489 15.38 13.16 6.25
C HIS A 489 15.47 11.71 6.75
N TYR A 490 15.40 10.75 5.84
CA TYR A 490 15.41 9.33 6.19
C TYR A 490 16.76 8.87 6.75
N LEU A 491 17.87 9.49 6.32
CA LEU A 491 19.21 9.19 6.85
C LEU A 491 19.36 9.47 8.35
N LEU A 492 18.48 10.26 8.97
CA LEU A 492 18.48 10.44 10.43
C LEU A 492 18.26 9.13 11.21
N ASN A 493 17.71 8.09 10.56
CA ASN A 493 17.56 6.74 11.13
C ASN A 493 18.87 5.92 11.15
N GLY A 494 19.95 6.49 10.62
CA GLY A 494 21.27 5.89 10.58
C GLY A 494 22.30 6.60 11.45
N HIS A 495 21.88 7.53 12.30
CA HIS A 495 22.76 8.27 13.20
C HIS A 495 22.68 7.73 14.63
N PHE A 496 23.83 7.56 15.28
CA PHE A 496 23.92 7.19 16.70
C PHE A 496 23.64 8.40 17.59
N TRP A 497 22.36 8.77 17.63
CA TRP A 497 21.86 9.70 18.62
C TRP A 497 22.08 9.18 20.04
N PRO A 498 22.33 10.06 21.03
CA PRO A 498 22.42 9.69 22.44
C PRO A 498 21.32 8.71 22.92
N GLU A 499 20.06 8.99 22.57
CA GLU A 499 18.89 8.18 22.94
C GLU A 499 18.88 6.74 22.40
N LEU A 500 19.72 6.45 21.40
CA LEU A 500 19.91 5.12 20.83
C LEU A 500 21.26 4.52 21.25
N ALA A 501 22.33 5.32 21.18
CA ALA A 501 23.69 4.90 21.50
C ALA A 501 23.78 4.36 22.94
N MET A 502 23.03 4.95 23.88
CA MET A 502 23.01 4.54 25.28
C MET A 502 22.70 3.06 25.50
N PHE A 503 22.00 2.39 24.59
CA PHE A 503 21.66 0.97 24.72
C PHE A 503 22.77 0.01 24.27
N TYR A 504 23.84 0.49 23.64
CA TYR A 504 24.93 -0.34 23.13
C TYR A 504 26.05 -0.52 24.16
N ARG A 505 27.00 -1.44 23.87
CA ARG A 505 27.98 -1.90 24.87
C ARG A 505 28.90 -0.77 25.38
N ARG A 506 29.35 0.12 24.49
CA ARG A 506 30.20 1.30 24.77
C ARG A 506 29.65 2.52 24.02
N PRO A 507 28.69 3.26 24.61
CA PRO A 507 28.05 4.38 23.92
C PRO A 507 29.03 5.50 23.51
N ASP A 508 30.00 5.82 24.38
CA ASP A 508 31.07 6.81 24.16
C ASP A 508 31.90 6.58 22.88
N ARG A 509 32.03 5.31 22.46
CA ARG A 509 32.76 4.93 21.25
C ARG A 509 31.99 5.17 19.95
N ILE A 510 30.67 5.26 19.99
CA ILE A 510 29.82 5.28 18.78
C ILE A 510 28.92 6.50 18.68
N GLU A 511 28.71 7.22 19.78
CA GLU A 511 27.91 8.44 19.81
C GLU A 511 28.40 9.46 18.77
N GLY A 512 27.44 10.04 18.05
CA GLY A 512 27.70 11.01 16.98
C GLY A 512 28.18 10.38 15.67
N SER A 513 28.33 9.06 15.61
CA SER A 513 28.66 8.33 14.40
C SER A 513 27.42 7.97 13.59
N PHE A 514 27.62 7.33 12.44
CA PHE A 514 26.58 6.75 11.60
C PHE A 514 26.75 5.24 11.46
N PHE A 515 25.65 4.55 11.18
CA PHE A 515 25.61 3.10 11.13
C PHE A 515 24.76 2.54 10.01
N ILE A 516 25.01 1.26 9.69
CA ILE A 516 24.17 0.46 8.79
C ILE A 516 23.34 -0.52 9.61
N ARG A 517 22.06 -0.16 9.80
CA ARG A 517 21.12 -0.86 10.68
C ARG A 517 21.03 -2.36 10.40
N HIS A 518 20.83 -2.72 9.13
CA HIS A 518 20.68 -4.12 8.70
C HIS A 518 22.00 -4.91 8.75
N HIS A 519 23.14 -4.29 9.07
CA HIS A 519 24.41 -4.97 9.33
C HIS A 519 24.71 -5.02 10.84
N ALA A 520 23.70 -5.25 11.67
CA ALA A 520 23.84 -5.22 13.14
C ALA A 520 24.41 -3.89 13.65
N PHE A 521 23.88 -2.78 13.11
CA PHE A 521 24.30 -1.42 13.46
C PHE A 521 25.80 -1.19 13.33
N ARG A 522 26.46 -1.90 12.40
CA ARG A 522 27.89 -1.72 12.11
C ARG A 522 28.21 -0.24 11.88
N VAL A 523 29.30 0.19 12.50
CA VAL A 523 29.96 1.47 12.23
C VAL A 523 31.27 1.16 11.54
N ARG A 524 31.51 1.78 10.39
CA ARG A 524 32.73 1.63 9.61
C ARG A 524 33.07 2.99 9.05
N ILE A 525 34.35 3.30 8.87
CA ILE A 525 34.75 4.66 8.44
C ILE A 525 34.07 5.09 7.14
N ASP A 526 33.88 4.17 6.19
CA ASP A 526 33.20 4.42 4.93
C ASP A 526 31.67 4.44 5.05
N ASP A 527 31.10 3.77 6.06
CA ASP A 527 29.69 3.95 6.38
C ASP A 527 29.46 5.40 6.84
N VAL A 528 30.38 5.99 7.62
CA VAL A 528 30.27 7.38 8.12
C VAL A 528 30.54 8.41 7.02
N GLU A 529 31.57 8.16 6.20
CA GLU A 529 31.93 8.96 5.03
C GLU A 529 30.73 9.27 4.14
N HIS A 530 29.99 8.25 3.69
CA HIS A 530 28.88 8.44 2.76
C HIS A 530 27.73 9.25 3.37
N TYR A 531 27.49 9.17 4.68
CA TYR A 531 26.53 10.06 5.34
C TYR A 531 27.05 11.50 5.36
N LEU A 532 28.32 11.71 5.70
CA LEU A 532 28.91 13.05 5.72
C LEU A 532 28.85 13.71 4.35
N SER A 533 29.37 13.08 3.30
CA SER A 533 29.38 13.64 1.94
C SER A 533 27.95 13.95 1.45
N GLY A 534 27.00 13.04 1.69
CA GLY A 534 25.59 13.26 1.36
C GLY A 534 24.95 14.43 2.11
N LEU A 535 25.17 14.53 3.43
CA LEU A 535 24.62 15.61 4.27
C LEU A 535 25.28 16.96 3.99
N ILE A 536 26.59 17.00 3.73
CA ILE A 536 27.31 18.22 3.32
C ILE A 536 26.79 18.68 1.96
N GLY A 537 26.61 17.76 1.01
CA GLY A 537 26.01 18.04 -0.28
C GLY A 537 24.58 18.60 -0.16
N TYR A 538 23.75 17.99 0.68
CA TYR A 538 22.39 18.47 0.95
C TYR A 538 22.36 19.82 1.65
N ARG A 539 23.30 20.07 2.57
CA ARG A 539 23.50 21.38 3.20
C ARG A 539 23.80 22.45 2.15
N ARG A 540 24.77 22.23 1.26
CA ARG A 540 25.09 23.16 0.15
C ARG A 540 23.86 23.39 -0.73
N PHE A 541 23.14 22.32 -1.10
CA PHE A 541 21.89 22.42 -1.84
C PHE A 541 20.86 23.33 -1.15
N LEU A 542 20.64 23.21 0.16
CA LEU A 542 19.70 24.08 0.88
C LEU A 542 20.17 25.54 0.97
N GLN A 543 21.48 25.80 0.93
CA GLN A 543 22.02 27.16 0.92
C GLN A 543 21.88 27.83 -0.46
N GLU A 544 22.08 27.06 -1.52
CA GLU A 544 22.13 27.54 -2.91
C GLU A 544 20.76 27.54 -3.58
N SER A 545 19.89 26.60 -3.22
CA SER A 545 18.58 26.44 -3.86
C SER A 545 17.51 27.27 -3.17
N GLY A 546 16.80 28.08 -3.96
CA GLY A 546 15.49 28.63 -3.57
C GLY A 546 14.35 27.61 -3.66
N GLU A 547 14.67 26.31 -3.80
CA GLU A 547 13.68 25.23 -3.93
C GLU A 547 12.99 25.01 -2.58
N ALA A 548 11.66 25.03 -2.60
CA ALA A 548 10.87 24.96 -1.37
C ALA A 548 10.93 23.55 -0.77
N TYR A 549 11.29 23.48 0.51
CA TYR A 549 11.04 22.30 1.34
C TYR A 549 9.55 21.93 1.25
N PRO A 550 9.16 20.64 1.24
CA PRO A 550 7.75 20.27 1.17
C PRO A 550 6.96 20.97 2.27
N ALA A 551 5.87 21.65 1.89
CA ALA A 551 5.05 22.41 2.84
C ALA A 551 4.33 21.52 3.87
N ASP A 552 4.15 20.23 3.55
CA ASP A 552 3.56 19.22 4.42
C ASP A 552 4.63 18.20 4.85
N PRO A 553 5.04 18.20 6.13
CA PRO A 553 5.99 17.22 6.69
C PRO A 553 5.55 15.76 6.51
N ALA A 554 4.24 15.49 6.40
CA ALA A 554 3.72 14.14 6.22
C ALA A 554 4.12 13.50 4.87
N ARG A 555 4.63 14.28 3.90
CA ARG A 555 5.21 13.77 2.65
C ARG A 555 6.59 13.15 2.85
N LEU A 556 7.30 13.56 3.90
CA LEU A 556 8.61 13.03 4.30
C LEU A 556 8.49 11.80 5.21
N GLU A 557 7.28 11.50 5.67
CA GLU A 557 7.01 10.23 6.34
C GLU A 557 6.98 9.11 5.31
N TRP A 558 7.75 8.06 5.59
CA TRP A 558 7.66 6.86 4.77
C TRP A 558 6.31 6.18 5.00
N ARG A 559 5.58 5.94 3.92
CA ARG A 559 4.38 5.11 3.90
C ARG A 559 4.70 3.79 3.21
N PRO A 560 4.24 2.64 3.74
CA PRO A 560 4.32 1.39 3.00
C PRO A 560 3.72 1.59 1.60
N PRO A 561 4.37 1.09 0.53
CA PRO A 561 3.64 0.83 -0.70
C PRO A 561 2.41 0.04 -0.27
N GLN A 562 1.19 0.54 -0.54
CA GLN A 562 0.00 -0.21 -0.18
C GLN A 562 0.12 -1.60 -0.82
N GLU A 563 0.39 -2.63 0.01
CA GLU A 563 0.41 -4.01 -0.48
C GLU A 563 -1.00 -4.43 -0.92
N SER A 564 -2.02 -3.74 -0.40
CA SER A 564 -3.41 -3.83 -0.82
C SER A 564 -3.73 -2.88 -1.99
N GLY A 565 -4.53 -3.37 -2.93
CA GLY A 565 -5.04 -2.59 -4.06
C GLY A 565 -4.16 -2.57 -5.31
N TRP A 566 -4.61 -1.82 -6.31
CA TRP A 566 -3.89 -1.68 -7.58
C TRP A 566 -2.83 -0.60 -7.45
N ASN A 567 -1.58 -0.98 -7.68
CA ASN A 567 -0.45 -0.07 -7.75
C ASN A 567 0.43 -0.46 -8.95
N ALA A 568 1.48 0.33 -9.21
CA ALA A 568 2.38 0.14 -10.35
C ALA A 568 3.05 -1.25 -10.40
N ARG A 569 3.15 -1.94 -9.25
CA ARG A 569 3.71 -3.30 -9.11
C ARG A 569 2.65 -4.39 -9.25
N ASN A 570 1.53 -4.27 -8.53
CA ASN A 570 0.49 -5.30 -8.46
C ASN A 570 -0.22 -5.51 -9.81
N LEU A 571 -0.40 -4.43 -10.59
CA LEU A 571 -1.14 -4.51 -11.84
C LEU A 571 -0.43 -5.34 -12.93
N PRO A 572 0.89 -5.15 -13.22
CA PRO A 572 1.66 -6.07 -14.07
C PRO A 572 1.68 -7.51 -13.54
N LEU A 573 1.87 -7.71 -12.24
CA LEU A 573 1.90 -9.06 -11.64
C LEU A 573 0.57 -9.80 -11.81
N ALA A 574 -0.54 -9.08 -11.76
CA ALA A 574 -1.86 -9.65 -11.96
C ALA A 574 -2.14 -10.00 -13.41
N THR A 575 -1.65 -9.21 -14.36
CA THR A 575 -2.08 -9.28 -15.78
C THR A 575 -1.04 -9.88 -16.72
N GLY A 576 0.21 -10.03 -16.27
CA GLY A 576 1.36 -10.31 -17.15
C GLY A 576 1.73 -9.15 -18.06
N GLY A 577 1.13 -7.96 -17.88
CA GLY A 577 1.31 -6.80 -18.74
C GLY A 577 2.61 -6.03 -18.50
N VAL A 578 2.98 -5.19 -19.47
CA VAL A 578 4.21 -4.37 -19.43
C VAL A 578 3.85 -2.89 -19.59
N TRP A 579 4.34 -2.04 -18.69
CA TRP A 579 4.12 -0.59 -18.79
C TRP A 579 4.84 -0.02 -20.01
N GLN A 580 4.11 0.63 -20.93
CA GLN A 580 4.71 1.37 -22.05
C GLN A 580 5.17 2.76 -21.61
N ASN A 581 4.34 3.44 -20.82
CA ASN A 581 4.71 4.60 -20.03
C ASN A 581 4.25 4.34 -18.59
N PRO A 582 5.19 4.17 -17.65
CA PRO A 582 4.86 3.82 -16.27
C PRO A 582 4.12 4.97 -15.58
N PRO A 583 3.25 4.66 -14.61
CA PRO A 583 2.58 5.67 -13.81
C PRO A 583 3.57 6.43 -12.89
N PRO A 584 3.18 7.62 -12.40
CA PRO A 584 3.97 8.36 -11.42
C PRO A 584 4.16 7.55 -10.12
N LEU A 585 5.13 7.98 -9.32
CA LEU A 585 5.40 7.37 -8.02
C LEU A 585 4.18 7.45 -7.10
N ARG A 586 3.98 6.40 -6.29
CA ARG A 586 2.81 6.22 -5.40
C ARG A 586 1.45 6.18 -6.13
N TRP A 587 1.45 5.93 -7.45
CA TRP A 587 0.22 5.69 -8.19
C TRP A 587 -0.54 4.49 -7.64
N SER A 588 -1.85 4.70 -7.49
CA SER A 588 -2.80 3.64 -7.20
C SER A 588 -4.05 3.78 -8.06
N ALA A 589 -4.81 2.70 -8.17
CA ALA A 589 -6.11 2.68 -8.79
C ALA A 589 -7.13 1.98 -7.89
N THR A 590 -8.37 2.46 -7.96
CA THR A 590 -9.48 1.93 -7.16
C THR A 590 -10.12 0.70 -7.81
N GLY A 591 -9.84 0.44 -9.09
CA GLY A 591 -10.32 -0.74 -9.82
C GLY A 591 -10.21 -0.58 -11.32
N VAL A 592 -11.03 -1.32 -12.06
CA VAL A 592 -11.07 -1.30 -13.53
C VAL A 592 -12.44 -0.88 -14.04
N CYS A 593 -12.52 -0.41 -15.27
CA CYS A 593 -13.75 0.00 -15.95
C CYS A 593 -13.82 -0.68 -17.32
N ILE A 594 -14.96 -1.29 -17.63
CA ILE A 594 -15.18 -2.05 -18.88
C ILE A 594 -16.36 -1.51 -19.72
N HIS A 595 -16.97 -0.39 -19.32
CA HIS A 595 -18.01 0.29 -20.09
C HIS A 595 -18.15 1.75 -19.63
N ARG A 596 -18.58 2.63 -20.53
CA ARG A 596 -18.64 4.09 -20.31
C ARG A 596 -19.43 4.50 -19.06
N GLY A 597 -20.65 3.97 -18.89
CA GLY A 597 -21.52 4.32 -17.75
C GLY A 597 -21.02 3.85 -16.36
N GLY A 598 -19.92 3.09 -16.29
CA GLY A 598 -19.30 2.63 -15.05
C GLY A 598 -17.99 3.36 -14.73
N PHE A 599 -17.70 4.43 -15.46
CA PHE A 599 -16.46 5.18 -15.30
C PHE A 599 -16.53 6.10 -14.08
N THR A 600 -15.53 6.01 -13.20
CA THR A 600 -15.36 6.87 -12.02
C THR A 600 -13.89 7.26 -11.88
N PRO A 601 -13.56 8.39 -11.21
CA PRO A 601 -12.18 8.75 -10.92
C PRO A 601 -11.40 7.61 -10.26
N GLY A 602 -10.12 7.46 -10.62
CA GLY A 602 -9.23 6.44 -10.07
C GLY A 602 -9.36 5.03 -10.70
N ARG A 603 -10.24 4.83 -11.69
CA ARG A 603 -10.38 3.53 -12.39
C ARG A 603 -9.38 3.40 -13.54
N ILE A 604 -8.95 2.17 -13.77
CA ILE A 604 -8.19 1.74 -14.95
C ILE A 604 -9.19 1.51 -16.10
N ALA A 605 -8.94 2.06 -17.29
CA ALA A 605 -9.79 1.81 -18.46
C ALA A 605 -9.33 0.54 -19.21
N ALA A 606 -10.21 -0.44 -19.38
CA ALA A 606 -9.95 -1.59 -20.25
C ALA A 606 -10.43 -1.28 -21.67
N VAL A 607 -9.50 -1.19 -22.62
CA VAL A 607 -9.81 -0.83 -24.02
C VAL A 607 -10.32 -2.05 -24.76
N ARG A 608 -11.44 -1.92 -25.48
CA ARG A 608 -11.99 -3.03 -26.27
C ARG A 608 -11.10 -3.33 -27.48
N LEU A 609 -10.94 -4.61 -27.83
CA LEU A 609 -10.16 -5.01 -29.01
C LEU A 609 -10.98 -4.89 -30.29
N ARG A 610 -12.23 -5.33 -30.26
CA ARG A 610 -13.10 -5.42 -31.44
C ARG A 610 -14.45 -4.74 -31.21
N LYS A 611 -15.11 -4.34 -32.30
CA LYS A 611 -16.48 -3.82 -32.25
C LYS A 611 -17.42 -4.93 -31.78
N GLY A 612 -18.27 -4.63 -30.80
CA GLY A 612 -19.21 -5.60 -30.18
C GLY A 612 -18.70 -6.25 -28.89
N GLU A 613 -17.41 -6.14 -28.57
CA GLU A 613 -16.84 -6.58 -27.30
C GLU A 613 -17.05 -5.56 -26.17
N LYS A 614 -17.01 -6.04 -24.92
CA LYS A 614 -17.00 -5.19 -23.72
C LYS A 614 -15.62 -4.50 -23.58
N GLY A 615 -15.63 -3.27 -23.08
CA GLY A 615 -14.48 -2.37 -22.98
C GLY A 615 -14.80 -0.97 -23.51
N LEU A 616 -13.93 -0.01 -23.23
CA LEU A 616 -14.04 1.36 -23.74
C LEU A 616 -13.34 1.50 -25.09
N THR A 617 -13.83 2.40 -25.96
CA THR A 617 -13.05 2.87 -27.10
C THR A 617 -12.06 3.95 -26.70
N PRO A 618 -11.04 4.21 -27.53
CA PRO A 618 -10.25 5.45 -27.42
C PRO A 618 -11.13 6.71 -27.39
N ASP A 619 -12.17 6.77 -28.23
CA ASP A 619 -13.12 7.90 -28.27
C ASP A 619 -13.92 8.06 -26.97
N ASP A 620 -14.33 6.95 -26.35
CA ASP A 620 -15.00 6.98 -25.04
C ASP A 620 -14.05 7.61 -24.01
N ILE A 621 -12.80 7.13 -23.94
CA ILE A 621 -11.76 7.64 -23.03
C ILE A 621 -11.45 9.12 -23.30
N ALA A 622 -11.44 9.54 -24.56
CA ALA A 622 -11.19 10.93 -24.95
C ALA A 622 -12.31 11.86 -24.44
N LYS A 623 -13.56 11.40 -24.52
CA LYS A 623 -14.77 12.15 -24.14
C LYS A 623 -15.09 12.13 -22.65
N GLU A 624 -14.40 11.31 -21.84
CA GLU A 624 -14.60 11.31 -20.39
C GLU A 624 -14.03 12.59 -19.75
N PRO A 625 -14.79 13.25 -18.84
CA PRO A 625 -14.37 14.50 -18.19
C PRO A 625 -13.17 14.29 -17.25
N VAL A 626 -13.00 13.08 -16.72
CA VAL A 626 -11.87 12.68 -15.87
C VAL A 626 -11.05 11.63 -16.60
N LYS A 627 -9.73 11.78 -16.64
CA LYS A 627 -8.86 10.80 -17.29
C LYS A 627 -8.69 9.55 -16.41
N PRO A 628 -8.58 8.35 -17.01
CA PRO A 628 -8.39 7.12 -16.24
C PRO A 628 -7.05 7.13 -15.51
N ALA A 629 -6.98 6.37 -14.41
CA ALA A 629 -5.74 6.21 -13.65
C ALA A 629 -4.65 5.52 -14.50
N ALA A 630 -5.04 4.54 -15.31
CA ALA A 630 -4.22 3.90 -16.32
C ALA A 630 -5.12 3.26 -17.39
N VAL A 631 -4.51 2.75 -18.46
CA VAL A 631 -5.23 2.07 -19.54
C VAL A 631 -4.63 0.68 -19.77
N LEU A 632 -5.49 -0.35 -19.85
CA LEU A 632 -5.14 -1.70 -20.33
C LEU A 632 -5.40 -1.77 -21.83
N VAL A 633 -4.35 -2.03 -22.60
CA VAL A 633 -4.41 -1.87 -24.05
C VAL A 633 -3.47 -2.85 -24.77
N SER A 634 -3.90 -3.38 -25.91
CA SER A 634 -3.04 -4.19 -26.79
C SER A 634 -2.45 -3.39 -27.96
N ASN A 635 -3.09 -2.28 -28.35
CA ASN A 635 -2.60 -1.33 -29.34
C ASN A 635 -2.83 0.12 -28.82
N PRO A 636 -1.77 0.88 -28.49
CA PRO A 636 -1.89 2.22 -27.90
C PRO A 636 -2.35 3.31 -28.87
N ALA A 637 -2.55 3.00 -30.16
CA ALA A 637 -2.99 3.96 -31.16
C ALA A 637 -4.35 4.60 -30.79
N GLY A 638 -4.45 5.92 -30.95
CA GLY A 638 -5.66 6.70 -30.64
C GLY A 638 -5.82 7.10 -29.17
N ILE A 639 -4.92 6.69 -28.28
CA ILE A 639 -4.94 7.10 -26.86
C ILE A 639 -3.91 8.21 -26.63
N GLU A 640 -4.39 9.45 -26.66
CA GLU A 640 -3.58 10.66 -26.50
C GLU A 640 -3.29 11.00 -25.02
N GLY A 641 -2.21 11.76 -24.78
CA GLY A 641 -1.85 12.28 -23.46
C GLY A 641 -0.89 11.42 -22.63
N THR A 642 -0.66 11.84 -21.38
CA THR A 642 0.31 11.26 -20.43
C THR A 642 -0.24 10.13 -19.57
N VAL A 643 -1.47 9.66 -19.85
CA VAL A 643 -2.10 8.58 -19.07
C VAL A 643 -1.24 7.32 -19.12
N PRO A 644 -0.94 6.67 -17.99
CA PRO A 644 -0.15 5.44 -17.95
C PRO A 644 -0.80 4.31 -18.75
N LYS A 645 -0.02 3.63 -19.60
CA LYS A 645 -0.50 2.54 -20.47
C LYS A 645 0.18 1.24 -20.10
N LEU A 646 -0.60 0.25 -19.70
CA LEU A 646 -0.15 -1.12 -19.52
C LEU A 646 -0.51 -1.91 -20.77
N TRP A 647 0.53 -2.35 -21.48
CA TRP A 647 0.35 -3.24 -22.61
C TRP A 647 -0.01 -4.64 -22.12
N VAL A 648 -1.10 -5.20 -22.65
CA VAL A 648 -1.57 -6.57 -22.42
C VAL A 648 -2.04 -7.18 -23.73
N GLU A 649 -1.92 -8.49 -23.89
CA GLU A 649 -2.35 -9.18 -25.11
C GLU A 649 -3.87 -9.08 -25.33
N ASN A 650 -4.65 -9.28 -24.27
CA ASN A 650 -6.11 -9.15 -24.30
C ASN A 650 -6.65 -8.45 -23.02
N PRO A 651 -7.19 -7.23 -23.14
CA PRO A 651 -7.75 -6.48 -22.00
C PRO A 651 -8.88 -7.18 -21.24
N GLN A 652 -9.71 -8.01 -21.89
CA GLN A 652 -10.75 -8.77 -21.18
C GLN A 652 -10.16 -9.90 -20.34
N THR A 653 -9.16 -10.61 -20.89
CA THR A 653 -8.41 -11.62 -20.13
C THR A 653 -7.70 -10.97 -18.95
N ALA A 654 -7.07 -9.81 -19.15
CA ALA A 654 -6.43 -9.04 -18.09
C ALA A 654 -7.41 -8.68 -16.95
N VAL A 655 -8.67 -8.31 -17.26
CA VAL A 655 -9.71 -8.07 -16.22
C VAL A 655 -10.04 -9.35 -15.43
N LEU A 656 -10.11 -10.50 -16.10
CA LEU A 656 -10.29 -11.80 -15.41
C LEU A 656 -9.12 -12.12 -14.48
N ASP A 657 -7.88 -11.85 -14.92
CA ASP A 657 -6.68 -12.12 -14.13
C ASP A 657 -6.54 -11.16 -12.96
N MET A 658 -6.89 -9.88 -13.16
CA MET A 658 -7.04 -8.91 -12.08
C MET A 658 -8.01 -9.42 -11.01
N ALA A 659 -9.17 -9.95 -11.41
CA ALA A 659 -10.15 -10.49 -10.48
C ALA A 659 -9.60 -11.69 -9.68
N ARG A 660 -8.91 -12.63 -10.34
CA ARG A 660 -8.26 -13.77 -9.66
C ARG A 660 -7.21 -13.29 -8.67
N TYR A 661 -6.38 -12.33 -9.07
CA TYR A 661 -5.31 -11.77 -8.25
C TYR A 661 -5.86 -11.05 -7.01
N ALA A 662 -6.90 -10.23 -7.19
CA ALA A 662 -7.59 -9.55 -6.10
C ALA A 662 -8.28 -10.55 -5.16
N ARG A 663 -9.05 -11.50 -5.70
CA ARG A 663 -9.76 -12.50 -4.88
C ARG A 663 -8.81 -13.41 -4.09
N ALA A 664 -7.58 -13.65 -4.57
CA ALA A 664 -6.56 -14.40 -3.84
C ALA A 664 -5.99 -13.65 -2.63
N ARG A 665 -6.07 -12.31 -2.61
CA ARG A 665 -5.57 -11.45 -1.54
C ARG A 665 -6.69 -10.91 -0.64
N PHE A 666 -7.94 -11.01 -1.07
CA PHE A 666 -9.11 -10.64 -0.27
C PHE A 666 -9.24 -11.53 0.98
N GLY A 667 -9.21 -10.90 2.15
CA GLY A 667 -9.28 -11.57 3.46
C GLY A 667 -10.70 -11.73 4.02
N GLY A 668 -11.69 -11.02 3.49
CA GLY A 668 -13.07 -11.04 3.97
C GLY A 668 -13.91 -12.21 3.46
N ARG A 669 -15.23 -12.14 3.68
CA ARG A 669 -16.21 -13.15 3.22
C ARG A 669 -16.90 -12.73 1.93
N VAL A 670 -17.06 -13.67 1.00
CA VAL A 670 -17.81 -13.46 -0.25
C VAL A 670 -19.17 -14.15 -0.19
N ILE A 671 -20.24 -13.39 -0.41
CA ILE A 671 -21.62 -13.87 -0.48
C ILE A 671 -22.05 -13.88 -1.94
N GLY A 672 -22.31 -15.06 -2.51
CA GLY A 672 -22.86 -15.24 -3.84
C GLY A 672 -24.38 -15.38 -3.80
N VAL A 673 -25.11 -14.56 -4.55
CA VAL A 673 -26.58 -14.58 -4.61
C VAL A 673 -27.06 -15.02 -5.99
N THR A 674 -27.93 -16.03 -6.05
CA THR A 674 -28.56 -16.50 -7.29
C THR A 674 -30.04 -16.85 -7.14
N GLY A 675 -30.70 -17.08 -8.28
CA GLY A 675 -32.13 -17.37 -8.37
C GLY A 675 -32.75 -16.91 -9.69
N SER A 676 -34.01 -17.28 -9.95
CA SER A 676 -34.76 -16.81 -11.12
C SER A 676 -35.34 -15.41 -10.89
N ALA A 677 -35.82 -15.09 -9.69
CA ALA A 677 -36.27 -13.75 -9.26
C ALA A 677 -35.58 -13.32 -7.95
N GLY A 678 -35.65 -12.03 -7.58
CA GLY A 678 -35.15 -11.53 -6.28
C GLY A 678 -33.66 -11.27 -6.13
N LYS A 679 -32.79 -11.81 -7.00
CA LYS A 679 -31.31 -11.69 -6.91
C LYS A 679 -30.78 -10.28 -6.58
N THR A 680 -31.05 -9.32 -7.45
CA THR A 680 -30.53 -7.94 -7.33
C THR A 680 -31.00 -7.29 -6.03
N THR A 681 -32.26 -7.51 -5.68
CA THR A 681 -32.85 -7.01 -4.43
C THR A 681 -32.19 -7.62 -3.21
N THR A 682 -31.99 -8.94 -3.20
CA THR A 682 -31.28 -9.63 -2.11
C THR A 682 -29.83 -9.19 -2.00
N VAL A 683 -29.13 -8.91 -3.12
CA VAL A 683 -27.77 -8.35 -3.08
C VAL A 683 -27.76 -6.98 -2.42
N ALA A 684 -28.65 -6.07 -2.84
CA ALA A 684 -28.75 -4.74 -2.26
C ALA A 684 -29.16 -4.78 -0.78
N MET A 685 -30.11 -5.66 -0.42
CA MET A 685 -30.59 -5.81 0.94
C MET A 685 -29.53 -6.44 1.86
N MET A 686 -28.80 -7.45 1.38
CA MET A 686 -27.66 -8.04 2.09
C MET A 686 -26.57 -7.00 2.32
N ALA A 687 -26.21 -6.24 1.30
CA ALA A 687 -25.20 -5.20 1.43
C ALA A 687 -25.64 -4.08 2.37
N HIS A 688 -26.92 -3.70 2.35
CA HIS A 688 -27.49 -2.72 3.28
C HIS A 688 -27.43 -3.19 4.73
N ALA A 689 -27.80 -4.45 4.99
CA ALA A 689 -27.74 -5.04 6.33
C ALA A 689 -26.29 -5.23 6.82
N LEU A 690 -25.37 -5.68 5.95
CA LEU A 690 -23.99 -5.97 6.32
C LEU A 690 -23.16 -4.70 6.62
N ARG A 691 -23.62 -3.51 6.21
CA ARG A 691 -22.98 -2.23 6.54
C ARG A 691 -22.84 -2.00 8.05
N SER A 692 -23.71 -2.61 8.84
CA SER A 692 -23.62 -2.57 10.30
C SER A 692 -22.37 -3.27 10.87
N TYR A 693 -21.68 -4.08 10.06
CA TYR A 693 -20.48 -4.84 10.45
C TYR A 693 -19.22 -4.45 9.64
N GLY A 694 -19.27 -3.30 8.95
CA GLY A 694 -18.14 -2.75 8.20
C GLY A 694 -18.47 -2.35 6.77
N LEU A 695 -17.45 -1.98 6.00
CA LEU A 695 -17.61 -1.65 4.59
C LEU A 695 -17.99 -2.89 3.77
N VAL A 696 -18.84 -2.71 2.76
CA VAL A 696 -19.35 -3.82 1.94
C VAL A 696 -19.19 -3.49 0.46
N GLY A 697 -18.45 -4.34 -0.26
CA GLY A 697 -18.46 -4.35 -1.72
C GLY A 697 -19.72 -5.03 -2.25
N GLN A 698 -20.37 -4.49 -3.28
CA GLN A 698 -21.51 -5.15 -3.93
C GLN A 698 -21.44 -5.11 -5.46
N THR A 699 -22.10 -6.06 -6.13
CA THR A 699 -22.24 -6.01 -7.60
C THR A 699 -22.85 -4.70 -8.06
N SER A 700 -22.19 -4.05 -9.02
CA SER A 700 -22.68 -2.86 -9.69
C SER A 700 -23.60 -3.22 -10.86
N SER A 701 -24.83 -2.70 -10.85
CA SER A 701 -25.83 -2.91 -11.91
C SER A 701 -26.09 -4.41 -12.19
N ASN A 702 -26.26 -4.82 -13.44
CA ASN A 702 -26.54 -6.20 -13.86
C ASN A 702 -25.28 -6.99 -14.28
N ALA A 703 -24.10 -6.60 -13.78
CA ALA A 703 -22.82 -7.20 -14.13
C ALA A 703 -22.59 -8.56 -13.44
N ASN A 704 -23.44 -9.53 -13.76
CA ASN A 704 -23.58 -10.82 -13.08
C ASN A 704 -23.07 -12.05 -13.89
N LEU A 705 -22.51 -11.81 -15.08
CA LEU A 705 -21.80 -12.78 -15.92
C LEU A 705 -20.28 -12.74 -15.64
N PRO A 706 -19.47 -13.73 -16.10
CA PRO A 706 -18.07 -13.86 -15.66
C PRO A 706 -17.22 -12.59 -15.77
N LEU A 707 -17.30 -11.85 -16.87
CA LEU A 707 -16.56 -10.59 -17.03
C LEU A 707 -17.07 -9.48 -16.10
N GLY A 708 -18.37 -9.45 -15.82
CA GLY A 708 -18.97 -8.52 -14.87
C GLY A 708 -18.61 -8.85 -13.42
N VAL A 709 -18.62 -10.15 -13.06
CA VAL A 709 -18.13 -10.64 -11.77
C VAL A 709 -16.65 -10.30 -11.60
N ALA A 710 -15.84 -10.53 -12.63
CA ALA A 710 -14.44 -10.16 -12.62
C ALA A 710 -14.22 -8.65 -12.45
N TRP A 711 -14.97 -7.82 -13.19
CA TRP A 711 -14.93 -6.37 -13.06
C TRP A 711 -15.23 -5.92 -11.62
N ASN A 712 -16.27 -6.47 -11.00
CA ASN A 712 -16.63 -6.16 -9.61
C ASN A 712 -15.51 -6.56 -8.63
N LEU A 713 -15.03 -7.80 -8.70
CA LEU A 713 -13.96 -8.29 -7.82
C LEU A 713 -12.64 -7.51 -7.99
N ALA A 714 -12.31 -7.12 -9.23
CA ALA A 714 -11.16 -6.26 -9.51
C ALA A 714 -11.37 -4.80 -9.07
N SER A 715 -12.58 -4.42 -8.64
CA SER A 715 -12.95 -3.03 -8.34
C SER A 715 -13.40 -2.80 -6.90
N MET A 716 -13.44 -3.85 -6.09
CA MET A 716 -13.72 -3.84 -4.66
C MET A 716 -12.42 -3.76 -3.86
N ARG A 717 -12.51 -3.25 -2.63
CA ARG A 717 -11.32 -3.10 -1.80
C ARG A 717 -10.95 -4.46 -1.20
N TRP A 718 -9.65 -4.69 -1.05
CA TRP A 718 -9.15 -5.99 -0.61
C TRP A 718 -9.28 -6.19 0.91
N ASP A 719 -9.52 -5.10 1.63
CA ASP A 719 -9.69 -4.99 3.08
C ASP A 719 -11.16 -4.93 3.52
N ASP A 720 -12.13 -4.95 2.59
CA ASP A 720 -13.55 -4.97 2.95
C ASP A 720 -13.91 -6.26 3.73
N PRO A 721 -14.62 -6.20 4.87
CA PRO A 721 -15.05 -7.39 5.59
C PRO A 721 -15.97 -8.32 4.78
N HIS A 722 -16.81 -7.74 3.92
CA HIS A 722 -17.79 -8.48 3.12
C HIS A 722 -17.85 -7.99 1.68
N ILE A 723 -18.08 -8.94 0.77
CA ILE A 723 -18.43 -8.67 -0.62
C ILE A 723 -19.69 -9.46 -0.98
N VAL A 724 -20.68 -8.82 -1.60
CA VAL A 724 -21.93 -9.45 -2.06
C VAL A 724 -21.99 -9.42 -3.60
N ILE A 725 -21.93 -10.60 -4.22
CA ILE A 725 -21.90 -10.76 -5.68
C ILE A 725 -23.21 -11.38 -6.21
N GLU A 726 -23.84 -10.70 -7.17
CA GLU A 726 -24.90 -11.29 -7.99
C GLU A 726 -24.31 -12.26 -9.01
N MET A 727 -24.84 -13.49 -9.08
CA MET A 727 -24.36 -14.52 -10.01
C MET A 727 -25.49 -15.01 -10.94
N GLY A 728 -25.34 -14.72 -12.23
CA GLY A 728 -26.25 -15.12 -13.30
C GLY A 728 -26.02 -16.55 -13.79
N VAL A 729 -27.05 -17.17 -14.40
CA VAL A 729 -27.04 -18.61 -14.74
C VAL A 729 -26.16 -18.97 -15.96
N GLY A 730 -25.88 -18.03 -16.86
CA GLY A 730 -25.29 -18.33 -18.18
C GLY A 730 -23.94 -19.06 -18.15
N ARG A 731 -22.97 -18.58 -17.35
CA ARG A 731 -21.65 -19.22 -17.16
C ARG A 731 -21.32 -19.30 -15.67
N MET A 732 -22.18 -20.03 -14.95
CA MET A 732 -22.14 -20.11 -13.50
C MET A 732 -20.81 -20.68 -12.97
N GLU A 733 -20.27 -21.73 -13.59
CA GLU A 733 -19.01 -22.37 -13.16
C GLU A 733 -17.84 -21.39 -13.18
N GLN A 734 -17.71 -20.63 -14.27
CA GLN A 734 -16.64 -19.64 -14.42
C GLN A 734 -16.81 -18.50 -13.41
N SER A 735 -18.05 -18.05 -13.20
CA SER A 735 -18.34 -17.01 -12.19
C SER A 735 -18.03 -17.50 -10.78
N ALA A 736 -18.34 -18.77 -10.47
CA ALA A 736 -18.07 -19.38 -9.18
C ALA A 736 -16.58 -19.59 -8.93
N ALA A 737 -15.83 -20.03 -9.96
CA ALA A 737 -14.38 -20.16 -9.88
C ALA A 737 -13.68 -18.81 -9.64
N LEU A 738 -14.24 -17.71 -10.17
CA LEU A 738 -13.74 -16.35 -9.91
C LEU A 738 -14.11 -15.87 -8.51
N ALA A 739 -15.38 -15.94 -8.11
CA ALA A 739 -15.87 -15.37 -6.86
C ALA A 739 -15.46 -16.18 -5.63
N ARG A 740 -15.39 -17.51 -5.75
CA ARG A 740 -15.17 -18.47 -4.65
C ARG A 740 -16.00 -18.11 -3.40
N PRO A 741 -17.34 -18.20 -3.47
CA PRO A 741 -18.20 -17.75 -2.39
C PRO A 741 -17.99 -18.57 -1.11
N ASP A 742 -18.08 -17.90 0.04
CA ASP A 742 -18.13 -18.50 1.37
C ASP A 742 -19.58 -18.77 1.80
N VAL A 743 -20.51 -17.97 1.28
CA VAL A 743 -21.95 -18.14 1.45
C VAL A 743 -22.63 -18.10 0.09
N ALA A 744 -23.53 -19.04 -0.15
CA ALA A 744 -24.41 -19.08 -1.31
C ALA A 744 -25.85 -18.84 -0.86
N VAL A 745 -26.54 -17.85 -1.43
CA VAL A 745 -27.94 -17.56 -1.17
C VAL A 745 -28.77 -17.85 -2.42
N PHE A 746 -29.76 -18.74 -2.28
CA PHE A 746 -30.76 -19.02 -3.32
C PHE A 746 -32.09 -18.39 -2.93
N THR A 747 -32.61 -17.52 -3.81
CA THR A 747 -33.90 -16.85 -3.60
C THR A 747 -35.08 -17.75 -3.99
N THR A 748 -35.20 -18.07 -5.28
CA THR A 748 -36.22 -18.96 -5.83
C THR A 748 -35.79 -19.52 -7.19
N ILE A 749 -36.35 -20.66 -7.60
CA ILE A 749 -36.26 -21.22 -8.94
C ILE A 749 -37.62 -21.11 -9.60
N ALA A 750 -37.66 -20.57 -10.80
CA ALA A 750 -38.87 -20.36 -11.58
C ALA A 750 -38.56 -20.42 -13.08
N PRO A 751 -39.57 -20.70 -13.94
CA PRO A 751 -39.46 -20.58 -15.39
C PRO A 751 -38.84 -19.24 -15.80
N ALA A 752 -37.61 -19.31 -16.28
CA ALA A 752 -36.83 -18.20 -16.83
C ALA A 752 -35.67 -18.81 -17.59
N HIS A 753 -35.36 -18.28 -18.78
CA HIS A 753 -34.36 -18.86 -19.70
C HIS A 753 -34.71 -20.28 -20.18
N LEU A 754 -35.98 -20.68 -20.22
CA LEU A 754 -36.36 -22.06 -20.57
C LEU A 754 -35.95 -22.45 -21.99
N GLU A 755 -35.92 -21.49 -22.92
CA GLU A 755 -35.39 -21.65 -24.29
C GLU A 755 -33.97 -22.25 -24.34
N TYR A 756 -33.18 -22.07 -23.28
CA TYR A 756 -31.82 -22.57 -23.20
C TYR A 756 -31.65 -23.78 -22.27
N HIS A 757 -32.60 -24.03 -21.37
CA HIS A 757 -32.47 -24.98 -20.26
C HIS A 757 -33.49 -26.13 -20.26
N ASN A 758 -34.51 -26.06 -21.14
CA ASN A 758 -35.58 -27.02 -21.40
C ASN A 758 -36.51 -27.35 -20.22
N THR A 759 -35.98 -27.55 -19.00
CA THR A 759 -36.76 -27.92 -17.80
C THR A 759 -36.39 -27.06 -16.60
N LEU A 760 -37.29 -27.01 -15.62
CA LEU A 760 -37.07 -26.31 -14.34
C LEU A 760 -35.91 -26.92 -13.55
N GLU A 761 -35.82 -28.25 -13.50
CA GLU A 761 -34.69 -29.01 -12.95
C GLU A 761 -33.37 -28.59 -13.64
N GLY A 762 -33.38 -28.44 -14.96
CA GLY A 762 -32.23 -27.96 -15.74
C GLY A 762 -31.77 -26.56 -15.31
N VAL A 763 -32.70 -25.64 -15.03
CA VAL A 763 -32.38 -24.32 -14.47
C VAL A 763 -31.77 -24.43 -13.08
N ALA A 764 -32.33 -25.28 -12.21
CA ALA A 764 -31.82 -25.52 -10.86
C ALA A 764 -30.39 -26.07 -10.88
N LEU A 765 -30.13 -27.13 -11.66
CA LEU A 765 -28.81 -27.72 -11.83
C LEU A 765 -27.78 -26.71 -12.33
N ARG A 766 -28.12 -25.87 -13.32
CA ARG A 766 -27.19 -24.85 -13.82
C ARG A 766 -26.90 -23.76 -12.79
N LYS A 767 -27.87 -23.37 -11.96
CA LYS A 767 -27.61 -22.42 -10.85
C LYS A 767 -26.80 -23.06 -9.72
N SER A 768 -27.02 -24.35 -9.41
CA SER A 768 -26.25 -25.11 -8.41
C SER A 768 -24.77 -25.26 -8.75
N ARG A 769 -24.37 -25.02 -9.99
CA ARG A 769 -22.95 -24.92 -10.37
C ARG A 769 -22.19 -23.83 -9.60
N MET A 770 -22.89 -22.90 -8.93
CA MET A 770 -22.27 -21.97 -7.96
C MET A 770 -21.48 -22.71 -6.87
N PHE A 771 -21.95 -23.88 -6.43
CA PHE A 771 -21.31 -24.69 -5.39
C PHE A 771 -19.97 -25.28 -5.80
N LEU A 772 -19.62 -25.31 -7.10
CA LEU A 772 -18.33 -25.80 -7.57
C LEU A 772 -17.18 -24.90 -7.14
N GLY A 773 -17.43 -23.59 -7.00
CA GLY A 773 -16.44 -22.61 -6.52
C GLY A 773 -16.32 -22.53 -5.00
N MET A 774 -17.18 -23.23 -4.26
CA MET A 774 -17.24 -23.16 -2.79
C MET A 774 -16.36 -24.25 -2.14
N LYS A 775 -15.83 -23.94 -0.96
CA LYS A 775 -15.06 -24.88 -0.14
C LYS A 775 -15.99 -25.82 0.64
N PRO A 776 -15.58 -27.06 0.95
CA PRO A 776 -16.30 -27.90 1.90
C PRO A 776 -16.55 -27.17 3.23
N GLY A 777 -17.72 -27.38 3.82
CA GLY A 777 -18.16 -26.70 5.05
C GLY A 777 -18.69 -25.28 4.86
N ALA A 778 -18.57 -24.68 3.67
CA ALA A 778 -19.17 -23.38 3.35
C ALA A 778 -20.71 -23.45 3.37
N LEU A 779 -21.36 -22.30 3.47
CA LEU A 779 -22.79 -22.20 3.78
C LEU A 779 -23.65 -22.04 2.52
N ALA A 780 -24.70 -22.85 2.39
CA ALA A 780 -25.77 -22.66 1.41
C ALA A 780 -27.10 -22.33 2.13
N VAL A 781 -27.60 -21.12 1.90
CA VAL A 781 -28.87 -20.60 2.40
C VAL A 781 -29.94 -20.79 1.32
N LEU A 782 -30.90 -21.68 1.56
CA LEU A 782 -31.89 -22.11 0.58
C LEU A 782 -33.32 -21.81 1.05
N ASN A 783 -34.14 -21.31 0.14
CA ASN A 783 -35.58 -21.17 0.38
C ASN A 783 -36.24 -22.55 0.37
N ARG A 784 -36.79 -23.01 1.49
CA ARG A 784 -37.32 -24.37 1.64
C ARG A 784 -38.48 -24.65 0.68
N GLU A 785 -39.30 -23.65 0.39
CA GLU A 785 -40.48 -23.77 -0.47
C GLU A 785 -40.20 -23.43 -1.94
N MET A 786 -38.94 -23.16 -2.33
CA MET A 786 -38.66 -22.94 -3.75
C MET A 786 -38.85 -24.24 -4.56
N PRO A 787 -39.37 -24.16 -5.79
CA PRO A 787 -39.32 -25.27 -6.72
C PRO A 787 -37.90 -25.82 -6.88
N GLU A 788 -37.76 -27.12 -7.12
CA GLU A 788 -36.46 -27.79 -7.28
C GLU A 788 -35.50 -27.65 -6.08
N TRP A 789 -36.05 -27.39 -4.87
CA TRP A 789 -35.23 -27.35 -3.64
C TRP A 789 -34.40 -28.63 -3.47
N GLU A 790 -34.99 -29.81 -3.71
CA GLU A 790 -34.28 -31.08 -3.58
C GLU A 790 -33.07 -31.18 -4.50
N THR A 791 -33.21 -30.73 -5.74
CA THR A 791 -32.16 -30.73 -6.75
C THR A 791 -30.99 -29.86 -6.30
N VAL A 792 -31.29 -28.65 -5.78
CA VAL A 792 -30.28 -27.73 -5.25
C VAL A 792 -29.64 -28.26 -3.96
N ALA A 793 -30.43 -28.81 -3.03
CA ALA A 793 -29.96 -29.36 -1.77
C ALA A 793 -29.04 -30.58 -1.99
N LYS A 794 -29.42 -31.51 -2.88
CA LYS A 794 -28.59 -32.66 -3.29
C LYS A 794 -27.26 -32.17 -3.87
N ALA A 795 -27.26 -31.13 -4.70
CA ALA A 795 -26.03 -30.55 -5.26
C ALA A 795 -25.12 -29.93 -4.18
N ALA A 796 -25.69 -29.23 -3.20
CA ALA A 796 -24.94 -28.66 -2.08
C ALA A 796 -24.34 -29.74 -1.17
N LEU A 797 -25.10 -30.79 -0.84
CA LEU A 797 -24.64 -31.92 -0.02
C LEU A 797 -23.50 -32.70 -0.71
N ARG A 798 -23.57 -32.91 -2.03
CA ARG A 798 -22.47 -33.51 -2.81
C ARG A 798 -21.16 -32.71 -2.71
N ARG A 799 -21.26 -31.41 -2.43
CA ARG A 799 -20.11 -30.51 -2.20
C ARG A 799 -19.73 -30.37 -0.73
N LYS A 800 -20.37 -31.15 0.16
CA LYS A 800 -20.17 -31.12 1.63
C LYS A 800 -20.41 -29.73 2.23
N LEU A 801 -21.41 -29.00 1.72
CA LEU A 801 -21.79 -27.69 2.23
C LEU A 801 -22.72 -27.81 3.44
N ARG A 802 -22.68 -26.82 4.33
CA ARG A 802 -23.69 -26.65 5.38
C ARG A 802 -24.96 -26.09 4.76
N LEU A 803 -26.09 -26.76 4.99
CA LEU A 803 -27.40 -26.27 4.57
C LEU A 803 -28.05 -25.46 5.68
N CYS A 804 -28.60 -24.30 5.30
CA CYS A 804 -29.48 -23.50 6.14
C CYS A 804 -30.75 -23.20 5.34
N ASN A 805 -31.90 -23.62 5.86
CA ASN A 805 -33.18 -23.38 5.22
C ASN A 805 -33.84 -22.14 5.82
N TYR A 806 -34.47 -21.33 4.96
CA TYR A 806 -35.40 -20.28 5.36
C TYR A 806 -36.72 -20.47 4.63
N GLY A 807 -37.81 -19.95 5.18
CA GLY A 807 -39.14 -20.17 4.59
C GLY A 807 -40.30 -19.87 5.51
N ARG A 808 -41.43 -20.51 5.28
CA ARG A 808 -42.63 -20.53 6.15
C ARG A 808 -42.80 -21.85 6.90
N SER A 809 -42.19 -22.92 6.40
CA SER A 809 -42.26 -24.26 6.97
C SER A 809 -41.72 -24.28 8.41
N ALA A 810 -42.38 -25.05 9.27
CA ALA A 810 -41.99 -25.26 10.66
C ALA A 810 -40.59 -25.88 10.82
N GLU A 811 -40.07 -26.53 9.78
CA GLU A 811 -38.72 -27.11 9.75
C GLU A 811 -37.61 -26.08 9.51
N CYS A 812 -37.96 -24.82 9.19
CA CYS A 812 -36.99 -23.79 8.89
C CYS A 812 -36.44 -23.14 10.18
N PRO A 813 -35.12 -23.13 10.40
CA PRO A 813 -34.52 -22.38 11.51
C PRO A 813 -34.70 -20.87 11.37
N TYR A 814 -35.01 -20.37 10.17
CA TYR A 814 -35.39 -18.98 9.93
C TYR A 814 -36.74 -19.00 9.24
N ARG A 815 -37.80 -18.72 9.98
CA ARG A 815 -39.18 -18.88 9.53
C ARG A 815 -39.96 -17.59 9.57
N LEU A 816 -40.62 -17.23 8.48
CA LEU A 816 -41.60 -16.14 8.41
C LEU A 816 -42.90 -16.62 9.05
N LEU A 817 -43.34 -15.94 10.11
CA LEU A 817 -44.60 -16.23 10.79
C LEU A 817 -45.73 -15.34 10.26
N GLU A 818 -45.45 -14.05 10.10
CA GLU A 818 -46.43 -13.05 9.68
C GLU A 818 -45.74 -11.87 9.00
N TYR A 819 -46.40 -11.28 8.00
CA TYR A 819 -46.00 -10.03 7.38
C TYR A 819 -47.20 -9.10 7.23
N ASN A 820 -47.11 -7.91 7.81
CA ASN A 820 -48.12 -6.87 7.66
C ASN A 820 -47.68 -5.89 6.57
N GLN A 821 -48.37 -5.90 5.42
CA GLN A 821 -48.03 -5.06 4.28
C GLN A 821 -48.24 -3.56 4.53
N ALA A 822 -49.17 -3.18 5.40
CA ALA A 822 -49.48 -1.78 5.69
C ALA A 822 -48.42 -1.12 6.57
N SER A 823 -47.96 -1.82 7.62
CA SER A 823 -46.91 -1.31 8.52
C SER A 823 -45.49 -1.68 8.08
N GLY A 824 -45.34 -2.68 7.21
CA GLY A 824 -44.04 -3.28 6.90
C GLY A 824 -43.47 -4.15 8.01
N GLU A 825 -44.26 -4.45 9.06
CA GLU A 825 -43.84 -5.29 10.18
C GLU A 825 -43.72 -6.77 9.74
N VAL A 826 -42.58 -7.37 10.06
CA VAL A 826 -42.27 -8.78 9.87
C VAL A 826 -42.17 -9.43 11.24
N THR A 827 -42.94 -10.50 11.46
CA THR A 827 -42.75 -11.40 12.60
C THR A 827 -42.09 -12.68 12.10
N ALA A 828 -40.92 -13.00 12.63
CA ALA A 828 -40.13 -14.18 12.25
C ALA A 828 -39.74 -15.00 13.48
N ASP A 829 -39.48 -16.28 13.26
CA ASP A 829 -38.82 -17.18 14.20
C ASP A 829 -37.37 -17.37 13.73
N ILE A 830 -36.43 -16.90 14.54
CA ILE A 830 -34.99 -16.94 14.29
C ILE A 830 -34.39 -17.91 15.31
N ARG A 831 -34.13 -19.15 14.87
CA ARG A 831 -33.58 -20.25 15.68
C ARG A 831 -34.35 -20.50 16.98
N GLY A 832 -35.68 -20.53 16.91
CA GLY A 832 -36.57 -20.75 18.05
C GLY A 832 -36.91 -19.47 18.83
N LYS A 833 -36.37 -18.31 18.44
CA LYS A 833 -36.70 -17.02 19.05
C LYS A 833 -37.64 -16.22 18.15
N LYS A 834 -38.81 -15.86 18.68
CA LYS A 834 -39.75 -14.97 17.98
C LYS A 834 -39.22 -13.54 18.01
N VAL A 835 -39.03 -12.96 16.82
CA VAL A 835 -38.48 -11.62 16.61
C VAL A 835 -39.43 -10.82 15.72
N ARG A 836 -39.59 -9.53 16.04
CA ARG A 836 -40.34 -8.57 15.21
C ARG A 836 -39.41 -7.48 14.72
N TYR A 837 -39.53 -7.09 13.46
CA TYR A 837 -38.78 -5.99 12.86
C TYR A 837 -39.57 -5.34 11.74
N THR A 838 -39.22 -4.10 11.39
CA THR A 838 -39.84 -3.38 10.28
C THR A 838 -38.97 -3.51 9.04
N LEU A 839 -39.57 -3.70 7.86
CA LEU A 839 -38.88 -3.70 6.57
C LEU A 839 -39.32 -2.49 5.74
N GLY A 840 -38.36 -1.67 5.31
CA GLY A 840 -38.64 -0.46 4.50
C GLY A 840 -39.10 -0.74 3.07
N ALA A 841 -39.09 -2.00 2.63
CA ALA A 841 -39.54 -2.44 1.31
C ALA A 841 -40.84 -3.25 1.41
N PRO A 842 -41.90 -2.86 0.67
CA PRO A 842 -43.19 -3.51 0.75
C PRO A 842 -43.26 -4.84 -0.03
N GLY A 843 -44.15 -5.72 0.42
CA GLY A 843 -44.46 -6.99 -0.21
C GLY A 843 -43.86 -8.19 0.51
N GLU A 844 -44.62 -9.27 0.62
CA GLU A 844 -44.21 -10.47 1.37
C GLU A 844 -42.96 -11.14 0.78
N HIS A 845 -42.76 -11.04 -0.54
CA HIS A 845 -41.55 -11.52 -1.20
C HIS A 845 -40.29 -10.74 -0.75
N MET A 846 -40.43 -9.47 -0.33
CA MET A 846 -39.35 -8.70 0.30
C MET A 846 -39.07 -9.21 1.71
N ALA A 847 -40.09 -9.55 2.50
CA ALA A 847 -39.95 -10.16 3.82
C ALA A 847 -39.27 -11.54 3.78
N LEU A 848 -39.53 -12.33 2.74
CA LEU A 848 -38.79 -13.58 2.51
C LEU A 848 -37.32 -13.33 2.13
N ASN A 849 -37.03 -12.31 1.31
CA ASN A 849 -35.66 -11.93 0.99
C ASN A 849 -34.90 -11.42 2.23
N SER A 850 -35.56 -10.67 3.12
CA SER A 850 -34.93 -10.21 4.37
C SER A 850 -34.63 -11.37 5.31
N LEU A 851 -35.48 -12.39 5.34
CA LEU A 851 -35.21 -13.62 6.09
C LEU A 851 -33.97 -14.37 5.57
N ALA A 852 -33.76 -14.41 4.24
CA ALA A 852 -32.54 -14.95 3.65
C ALA A 852 -31.28 -14.15 4.07
N VAL A 853 -31.41 -12.82 4.15
CA VAL A 853 -30.35 -11.91 4.61
C VAL A 853 -30.00 -12.14 6.07
N ILE A 854 -31.01 -12.25 6.92
CA ILE A 854 -30.86 -12.54 8.36
C ILE A 854 -30.21 -13.91 8.54
N ALA A 855 -30.69 -14.93 7.82
CA ALA A 855 -30.13 -16.29 7.88
C ALA A 855 -28.64 -16.29 7.53
N ALA A 856 -28.24 -15.68 6.42
CA ALA A 856 -26.82 -15.59 6.06
C ALA A 856 -25.99 -14.83 7.10
N THR A 857 -26.52 -13.72 7.63
CA THR A 857 -25.83 -12.87 8.62
C THR A 857 -25.57 -13.64 9.92
N CYS A 858 -26.61 -14.29 10.47
CA CYS A 858 -26.50 -15.10 11.68
C CYS A 858 -25.59 -16.32 11.52
N GLU A 859 -25.67 -17.01 10.38
CA GLU A 859 -24.81 -18.18 10.11
C GLU A 859 -23.35 -17.80 9.85
N MET A 860 -23.06 -16.55 9.47
CA MET A 860 -21.69 -16.01 9.43
C MET A 860 -21.14 -15.62 10.81
N GLY A 861 -21.95 -15.71 11.87
CA GLY A 861 -21.55 -15.43 13.25
C GLY A 861 -21.79 -13.99 13.71
N HIS A 862 -22.52 -13.18 12.93
CA HIS A 862 -22.88 -11.82 13.31
C HIS A 862 -24.14 -11.77 14.17
N ASP A 863 -24.22 -10.76 15.04
CA ASP A 863 -25.40 -10.47 15.85
C ASP A 863 -26.55 -9.92 14.97
N PRO A 864 -27.72 -10.60 14.88
CA PRO A 864 -28.82 -10.15 14.02
C PRO A 864 -29.41 -8.78 14.37
N GLU A 865 -29.28 -8.28 15.61
CA GLU A 865 -29.99 -7.06 16.03
C GLU A 865 -29.66 -5.86 15.15
N LEU A 866 -28.38 -5.67 14.82
CA LEU A 866 -27.94 -4.55 13.98
C LEU A 866 -28.43 -4.67 12.53
N ALA A 867 -28.50 -5.89 11.99
CA ALA A 867 -29.04 -6.12 10.65
C ALA A 867 -30.56 -5.89 10.62
N LEU A 868 -31.29 -6.38 11.63
CA LEU A 868 -32.73 -6.19 11.78
C LEU A 868 -33.11 -4.71 11.87
N PHE A 869 -32.38 -3.94 12.68
CA PHE A 869 -32.54 -2.50 12.77
C PHE A 869 -32.31 -1.83 11.41
N GLN A 870 -31.25 -2.21 10.71
CA GLN A 870 -30.88 -1.58 9.46
C GLN A 870 -31.88 -1.84 8.31
N LEU A 871 -32.54 -2.99 8.31
CA LEU A 871 -33.57 -3.36 7.32
C LEU A 871 -34.78 -2.42 7.31
N ALA A 872 -35.08 -1.71 8.41
CA ALA A 872 -36.17 -0.75 8.47
C ALA A 872 -35.98 0.43 7.49
N SER A 873 -34.72 0.78 7.20
CA SER A 873 -34.37 1.86 6.25
C SER A 873 -34.10 1.38 4.83
N PHE A 874 -34.23 0.07 4.55
CA PHE A 874 -33.96 -0.46 3.21
C PHE A 874 -34.99 0.05 2.19
N GLN A 875 -34.51 0.50 1.04
CA GLN A 875 -35.35 0.97 -0.06
C GLN A 875 -35.25 0.03 -1.27
N PRO A 876 -36.37 -0.28 -1.95
CA PRO A 876 -36.35 -1.07 -3.18
C PRO A 876 -35.45 -0.43 -4.25
N VAL A 877 -34.75 -1.27 -5.02
CA VAL A 877 -33.96 -0.82 -6.18
C VAL A 877 -34.90 -0.29 -7.26
N ALA A 878 -34.48 0.73 -8.01
CA ALA A 878 -35.27 1.29 -9.12
C ALA A 878 -35.72 0.20 -10.12
N GLY A 879 -36.99 0.25 -10.54
CA GLY A 879 -37.59 -0.77 -11.40
C GLY A 879 -37.82 -2.13 -10.75
N ARG A 880 -37.69 -2.25 -9.41
CA ARG A 880 -37.86 -3.48 -8.61
C ARG A 880 -38.86 -3.33 -7.47
N GLY A 881 -40.00 -2.68 -7.74
CA GLY A 881 -41.09 -2.47 -6.78
C GLY A 881 -41.00 -1.16 -6.00
N ALA A 882 -40.23 -0.18 -6.51
CA ALA A 882 -40.15 1.14 -5.90
C ALA A 882 -41.49 1.87 -6.05
N ARG A 883 -42.01 2.41 -4.94
CA ARG A 883 -43.23 3.22 -4.93
C ARG A 883 -42.89 4.68 -5.22
N LYS A 884 -43.63 5.31 -6.12
CA LYS A 884 -43.49 6.73 -6.46
C LYS A 884 -44.85 7.41 -6.39
N LYS A 885 -44.95 8.51 -5.66
CA LYS A 885 -46.11 9.40 -5.74
C LYS A 885 -45.94 10.30 -6.96
N LEU A 886 -46.91 10.28 -7.87
CA LEU A 886 -46.86 11.03 -9.12
C LEU A 886 -48.08 11.92 -9.25
N LEU A 887 -47.87 13.14 -9.74
CA LEU A 887 -48.94 14.04 -10.14
C LEU A 887 -49.10 13.98 -11.66
N LEU A 888 -50.21 13.40 -12.12
CA LEU A 888 -50.55 13.26 -13.54
C LEU A 888 -51.77 14.12 -13.85
N GLU A 889 -51.59 15.19 -14.64
CA GLU A 889 -52.67 16.10 -15.03
C GLU A 889 -53.51 16.58 -13.81
N GLY A 890 -52.84 16.87 -12.67
CA GLY A 890 -53.48 17.30 -11.42
C GLY A 890 -54.04 16.16 -10.55
N LYS A 891 -53.95 14.90 -10.98
CA LYS A 891 -54.39 13.72 -10.22
C LYS A 891 -53.21 13.08 -9.49
N SER A 892 -53.29 12.96 -8.18
CA SER A 892 -52.28 12.25 -7.37
C SER A 892 -52.50 10.75 -7.45
N ILE A 893 -51.48 9.99 -7.84
CA ILE A 893 -51.47 8.53 -7.88
C ILE A 893 -50.22 7.95 -7.21
N VAL A 894 -50.26 6.64 -6.92
CA VAL A 894 -49.08 5.86 -6.53
C VAL A 894 -48.70 4.94 -7.68
N ALA A 895 -47.47 5.04 -8.19
CA ALA A 895 -46.91 4.13 -9.17
C ALA A 895 -45.94 3.15 -8.50
N ILE A 896 -46.14 1.85 -8.70
CA ILE A 896 -45.21 0.79 -8.34
C ILE A 896 -44.38 0.45 -9.58
N ASP A 897 -43.13 0.90 -9.60
CA ASP A 897 -42.19 0.64 -10.69
C ASP A 897 -41.47 -0.70 -10.48
N ASP A 898 -41.99 -1.77 -11.09
CA ASP A 898 -41.37 -3.10 -11.17
C ASP A 898 -41.08 -3.49 -12.63
N SER A 899 -40.68 -2.50 -13.42
CA SER A 899 -40.63 -2.58 -14.88
C SER A 899 -39.32 -3.16 -15.45
N TYR A 900 -38.36 -3.56 -14.60
CA TYR A 900 -37.04 -3.99 -15.07
C TYR A 900 -37.07 -5.35 -15.79
N ASN A 901 -37.74 -6.35 -15.23
CA ASN A 901 -37.88 -7.68 -15.85
C ASN A 901 -39.07 -8.45 -15.26
N ALA A 902 -39.53 -9.47 -15.99
CA ALA A 902 -40.66 -10.30 -15.56
C ALA A 902 -40.46 -11.78 -15.91
N ASN A 903 -40.96 -12.61 -15.00
CA ASN A 903 -41.14 -14.06 -15.09
C ASN A 903 -42.36 -14.45 -14.24
N PRO A 904 -42.89 -15.68 -14.37
CA PRO A 904 -44.15 -16.05 -13.72
C PRO A 904 -44.16 -15.84 -12.19
N ALA A 905 -43.09 -16.22 -11.50
CA ALA A 905 -42.97 -16.04 -10.05
C ALA A 905 -42.95 -14.56 -9.64
N SER A 906 -42.20 -13.73 -10.35
CA SER A 906 -42.14 -12.28 -10.07
C SER A 906 -43.45 -11.58 -10.40
N MET A 907 -44.15 -11.97 -11.48
CA MET A 907 -45.46 -11.43 -11.84
C MET A 907 -46.48 -11.71 -10.74
N LYS A 908 -46.56 -12.97 -10.28
CA LYS A 908 -47.43 -13.35 -9.17
C LYS A 908 -47.13 -12.54 -7.90
N ALA A 909 -45.85 -12.39 -7.54
CA ALA A 909 -45.46 -11.61 -6.36
C ALA A 909 -45.87 -10.13 -6.45
N ALA A 910 -45.70 -9.50 -7.62
CA ALA A 910 -46.08 -8.11 -7.83
C ALA A 910 -47.61 -7.89 -7.84
N LEU A 911 -48.37 -8.85 -8.39
CA LEU A 911 -49.84 -8.81 -8.37
C LEU A 911 -50.40 -8.97 -6.94
N HIS A 912 -49.86 -9.89 -6.15
CA HIS A 912 -50.22 -10.00 -4.73
C HIS A 912 -49.87 -8.74 -3.95
N GLN A 913 -48.70 -8.14 -4.21
CA GLN A 913 -48.35 -6.86 -3.61
C GLN A 913 -49.38 -5.79 -3.99
N LEU A 914 -49.71 -5.61 -5.27
CA LEU A 914 -50.71 -4.63 -5.69
C LEU A 914 -52.07 -4.87 -5.01
N GLY A 915 -52.53 -6.11 -4.97
CA GLY A 915 -53.81 -6.47 -4.34
C GLY A 915 -53.86 -6.14 -2.84
N GLY A 916 -52.73 -6.23 -2.14
CA GLY A 916 -52.61 -5.88 -0.73
C GLY A 916 -52.42 -4.38 -0.44
N GLU A 917 -52.29 -3.53 -1.46
CA GLU A 917 -52.12 -2.08 -1.26
C GLU A 917 -53.39 -1.46 -0.63
N GLN A 918 -53.17 -0.47 0.23
CA GLN A 918 -54.25 0.38 0.75
C GLN A 918 -54.26 1.67 -0.06
N THR A 919 -55.38 1.96 -0.72
CA THR A 919 -55.53 3.12 -1.61
C THR A 919 -56.98 3.60 -1.57
N ASP A 920 -57.17 4.92 -1.64
CA ASP A 920 -58.49 5.55 -1.77
C ASP A 920 -59.05 5.49 -3.20
N GLY A 921 -58.24 5.01 -4.16
CA GLY A 921 -58.59 4.83 -5.56
C GLY A 921 -58.55 3.37 -5.99
N ARG A 922 -58.39 3.14 -7.30
CA ARG A 922 -58.37 1.78 -7.88
C ARG A 922 -56.98 1.19 -7.93
N LYS A 923 -56.89 -0.13 -7.89
CA LYS A 923 -55.68 -0.92 -8.09
C LYS A 923 -55.59 -1.37 -9.55
N ILE A 924 -54.61 -0.83 -10.28
CA ILE A 924 -54.46 -1.02 -11.72
C ILE A 924 -53.17 -1.77 -12.03
N ALA A 925 -53.27 -2.91 -12.70
CA ALA A 925 -52.12 -3.67 -13.18
C ALA A 925 -51.82 -3.32 -14.64
N VAL A 926 -50.60 -2.85 -14.94
CA VAL A 926 -50.12 -2.55 -16.30
C VAL A 926 -48.97 -3.51 -16.63
N LEU A 927 -49.29 -4.56 -17.38
CA LEU A 927 -48.41 -5.71 -17.60
C LEU A 927 -47.91 -5.77 -19.05
N GLY A 928 -46.61 -5.98 -19.23
CA GLY A 928 -46.00 -6.32 -20.51
C GLY A 928 -45.53 -7.76 -20.54
N GLU A 929 -45.32 -8.30 -21.74
CA GLU A 929 -44.91 -9.70 -21.93
C GLU A 929 -43.70 -10.10 -21.08
N MET A 930 -43.78 -11.32 -20.55
CA MET A 930 -42.66 -12.08 -20.02
C MET A 930 -41.83 -12.64 -21.19
N ALA A 931 -40.52 -12.77 -21.00
CA ALA A 931 -39.60 -13.24 -22.04
C ALA A 931 -38.91 -14.55 -21.65
N GLU A 932 -38.36 -15.26 -22.63
CA GLU A 932 -37.51 -16.44 -22.47
C GLU A 932 -38.21 -17.64 -21.78
N LEU A 933 -39.50 -17.85 -22.11
CA LEU A 933 -40.34 -18.91 -21.52
C LEU A 933 -40.49 -20.16 -22.39
N GLY A 934 -40.00 -20.14 -23.64
CA GLY A 934 -40.07 -21.29 -24.54
C GLY A 934 -41.48 -21.57 -25.07
N GLU A 935 -41.79 -22.84 -25.34
CA GLU A 935 -43.05 -23.28 -25.96
C GLU A 935 -44.29 -22.93 -25.10
N ASP A 936 -44.12 -22.87 -23.78
CA ASP A 936 -45.20 -22.60 -22.82
C ASP A 936 -45.50 -21.09 -22.62
N THR A 937 -44.95 -20.21 -23.46
CA THR A 937 -45.10 -18.75 -23.32
C THR A 937 -46.57 -18.34 -23.19
N ILE A 938 -47.45 -18.82 -24.07
CA ILE A 938 -48.88 -18.45 -24.04
C ILE A 938 -49.56 -18.95 -22.75
N GLN A 939 -49.23 -20.17 -22.31
CA GLN A 939 -49.79 -20.74 -21.10
C GLN A 939 -49.47 -19.87 -19.88
N PHE A 940 -48.20 -19.52 -19.68
CA PHE A 940 -47.79 -18.71 -18.53
C PHE A 940 -48.43 -17.32 -18.51
N HIS A 941 -48.68 -16.71 -19.66
CA HIS A 941 -49.40 -15.43 -19.72
C HIS A 941 -50.88 -15.61 -19.37
N THR A 942 -51.51 -16.69 -19.85
CA THR A 942 -52.93 -17.00 -19.58
C THR A 942 -53.17 -17.30 -18.11
N GLU A 943 -52.25 -18.03 -17.45
CA GLU A 943 -52.33 -18.38 -16.03
C GLU A 943 -52.35 -17.17 -15.09
N LEU A 944 -51.82 -16.02 -15.52
CA LEU A 944 -51.90 -14.76 -14.74
C LEU A 944 -53.35 -14.34 -14.49
N ALA A 945 -54.30 -14.73 -15.35
CA ALA A 945 -55.70 -14.39 -15.16
C ALA A 945 -56.27 -14.99 -13.86
N THR A 946 -55.84 -16.20 -13.51
CA THR A 946 -56.24 -16.84 -12.25
C THR A 946 -55.70 -16.09 -11.04
N VAL A 947 -54.47 -15.58 -11.12
CA VAL A 947 -53.89 -14.78 -10.03
C VAL A 947 -54.64 -13.46 -9.88
N ILE A 948 -54.87 -12.74 -10.97
CA ILE A 948 -55.57 -11.43 -10.95
C ILE A 948 -56.98 -11.57 -10.39
N ARG A 949 -57.73 -12.61 -10.76
CA ARG A 949 -59.08 -12.87 -10.22
C ARG A 949 -59.08 -13.20 -8.72
N ALA A 950 -57.97 -13.69 -8.18
CA ALA A 950 -57.85 -14.09 -6.78
C ALA A 950 -57.32 -12.96 -5.87
N VAL A 951 -56.98 -11.81 -6.44
CA VAL A 951 -56.49 -10.64 -5.68
C VAL A 951 -57.38 -9.44 -5.97
N ASP A 952 -57.41 -8.49 -5.04
CA ASP A 952 -58.20 -7.28 -5.15
C ASP A 952 -57.56 -6.31 -6.16
N ILE A 953 -57.80 -6.51 -7.46
CA ILE A 953 -57.34 -5.66 -8.55
C ILE A 953 -58.58 -5.23 -9.35
N ASP A 954 -58.72 -3.93 -9.58
CA ASP A 954 -59.89 -3.37 -10.27
C ASP A 954 -59.76 -3.40 -11.79
N ARG A 955 -58.54 -3.18 -12.32
CA ARG A 955 -58.28 -3.07 -13.76
C ARG A 955 -56.94 -3.65 -14.17
N VAL A 956 -56.91 -4.28 -15.34
CA VAL A 956 -55.68 -4.77 -15.98
C VAL A 956 -55.55 -4.26 -17.41
N TYR A 957 -54.39 -3.69 -17.70
CA TYR A 957 -53.92 -3.37 -19.03
C TYR A 957 -52.77 -4.29 -19.39
N VAL A 958 -52.79 -4.86 -20.59
CA VAL A 958 -51.75 -5.78 -21.05
C VAL A 958 -51.13 -5.32 -22.37
N MET A 959 -49.82 -5.55 -22.50
CA MET A 959 -49.06 -5.21 -23.70
C MET A 959 -48.33 -6.42 -24.27
N GLY A 960 -48.57 -6.72 -25.54
CA GLY A 960 -47.93 -7.80 -26.31
C GLY A 960 -48.87 -8.95 -26.68
N LYS A 961 -48.51 -9.67 -27.74
CA LYS A 961 -49.37 -10.64 -28.44
C LYS A 961 -49.69 -11.89 -27.62
N SER A 962 -48.80 -12.27 -26.71
CA SER A 962 -48.91 -13.45 -25.85
C SER A 962 -50.09 -13.38 -24.88
N TYR A 963 -50.67 -12.20 -24.67
CA TYR A 963 -51.85 -12.00 -23.85
C TYR A 963 -53.19 -12.27 -24.57
N ALA A 964 -53.21 -12.65 -25.85
CA ALA A 964 -54.47 -12.85 -26.57
C ALA A 964 -55.43 -13.85 -25.88
N ALA A 965 -54.91 -14.99 -25.40
CA ALA A 965 -55.70 -15.97 -24.65
C ALA A 965 -56.09 -15.45 -23.26
N PHE A 966 -55.17 -14.78 -22.56
CA PHE A 966 -55.43 -14.11 -21.28
C PHE A 966 -56.61 -13.11 -21.38
N CYS A 967 -56.65 -12.28 -22.43
CA CYS A 967 -57.68 -11.26 -22.64
C CYS A 967 -59.08 -11.87 -22.83
N ARG A 968 -59.16 -13.04 -23.48
CA ARG A 968 -60.43 -13.77 -23.67
C ARG A 968 -60.96 -14.35 -22.36
N ASP A 969 -60.08 -14.77 -21.47
CA ASP A 969 -60.43 -15.43 -20.21
C ASP A 969 -60.63 -14.43 -19.04
N MET A 970 -60.38 -13.15 -19.27
CA MET A 970 -60.49 -12.09 -18.27
C MET A 970 -61.90 -11.46 -18.28
N PRO A 971 -62.59 -11.34 -17.12
CA PRO A 971 -63.87 -10.64 -17.04
C PRO A 971 -63.79 -9.20 -17.57
N GLY A 972 -64.81 -8.77 -18.33
CA GLY A 972 -64.80 -7.46 -18.99
C GLY A 972 -64.74 -6.25 -18.06
N HIS A 973 -65.11 -6.38 -16.78
CA HIS A 973 -64.94 -5.30 -15.79
C HIS A 973 -63.49 -5.14 -15.32
N LEU A 974 -62.68 -6.21 -15.37
CA LEU A 974 -61.25 -6.18 -15.04
C LEU A 974 -60.39 -5.86 -16.26
N HIS A 975 -60.75 -6.37 -17.45
CA HIS A 975 -59.96 -6.15 -18.67
C HIS A 975 -60.16 -4.72 -19.21
N ALA A 976 -59.10 -3.91 -19.11
CA ALA A 976 -59.15 -2.49 -19.45
C ALA A 976 -58.57 -2.14 -20.83
N GLY A 977 -57.65 -2.96 -21.35
CA GLY A 977 -57.12 -2.80 -22.72
C GLY A 977 -55.95 -3.75 -23.05
N HIS A 978 -55.80 -4.06 -24.34
CA HIS A 978 -54.74 -4.88 -24.91
C HIS A 978 -54.14 -4.19 -26.14
N THR A 979 -52.84 -3.88 -26.11
CA THR A 979 -52.12 -3.22 -27.21
C THR A 979 -50.73 -3.80 -27.42
N ASP A 980 -50.10 -3.50 -28.56
CA ASP A 980 -48.67 -3.73 -28.79
C ASP A 980 -47.84 -2.42 -28.71
N SER A 981 -48.47 -1.29 -28.35
CA SER A 981 -47.87 0.06 -28.36
C SER A 981 -47.78 0.71 -26.99
N HIS A 982 -46.57 1.15 -26.60
CA HIS A 982 -46.37 1.97 -25.39
C HIS A 982 -47.12 3.30 -25.43
N GLU A 983 -47.31 3.87 -26.63
CA GLU A 983 -47.97 5.16 -26.80
C GLU A 983 -49.48 5.04 -26.58
N GLU A 984 -50.09 4.02 -27.17
CA GLU A 984 -51.50 3.71 -27.00
C GLU A 984 -51.81 3.35 -25.54
N MET A 985 -50.96 2.53 -24.93
CA MET A 985 -51.04 2.19 -23.50
C MET A 985 -51.03 3.45 -22.61
N ALA A 986 -50.08 4.37 -22.86
CA ALA A 986 -50.01 5.61 -22.11
C ALA A 986 -51.23 6.51 -22.34
N ALA A 987 -51.75 6.58 -23.58
CA ALA A 987 -52.94 7.36 -23.90
C ALA A 987 -54.20 6.83 -23.19
N TRP A 988 -54.38 5.50 -23.13
CA TRP A 988 -55.47 4.88 -22.39
C TRP A 988 -55.37 5.18 -20.89
N LEU A 989 -54.18 5.01 -20.33
CA LEU A 989 -53.95 5.30 -18.91
C LEU A 989 -54.24 6.78 -18.57
N ARG A 990 -53.80 7.76 -19.37
CA ARG A 990 -54.12 9.18 -19.09
C ARG A 990 -55.62 9.45 -19.03
N ARG A 991 -56.40 8.83 -19.91
CA ARG A 991 -57.87 8.98 -19.94
C ARG A 991 -58.55 8.30 -18.76
N ASP A 992 -58.04 7.14 -18.36
CA ASP A 992 -58.67 6.31 -17.33
C ASP A 992 -58.30 6.71 -15.90
N ILE A 993 -57.05 7.12 -15.66
CA ILE A 993 -56.53 7.39 -14.31
C ILE A 993 -57.40 8.38 -13.53
N ARG A 994 -57.63 8.06 -12.25
CA ARG A 994 -58.34 8.86 -11.25
C ARG A 994 -57.41 9.19 -10.08
N ALA A 995 -57.72 10.25 -9.35
CA ALA A 995 -57.01 10.58 -8.12
C ALA A 995 -57.16 9.42 -7.12
N GLY A 996 -56.07 9.09 -6.43
CA GLY A 996 -55.99 7.97 -5.49
C GLY A 996 -55.47 6.67 -6.09
N ASP A 997 -55.57 6.45 -7.42
CA ASP A 997 -55.22 5.17 -8.04
C ASP A 997 -53.80 4.68 -7.68
N CYS A 998 -53.65 3.36 -7.49
CA CYS A 998 -52.37 2.68 -7.32
C CYS A 998 -52.09 1.80 -8.54
N ILE A 999 -50.98 2.04 -9.23
CA ILE A 999 -50.71 1.49 -10.56
C ILE A 999 -49.38 0.72 -10.57
N LEU A 1000 -49.43 -0.58 -10.87
CA LEU A 1000 -48.25 -1.42 -11.05
C LEU A 1000 -47.79 -1.40 -12.52
N PHE A 1001 -46.51 -1.14 -12.76
CA PHE A 1001 -45.89 -1.29 -14.08
C PHE A 1001 -44.90 -2.44 -14.06
N LYS A 1002 -45.17 -3.51 -14.84
CA LYS A 1002 -44.31 -4.70 -14.84
C LYS A 1002 -44.23 -5.38 -16.19
N GLY A 1003 -43.05 -5.80 -16.61
CA GLY A 1003 -42.85 -6.56 -17.84
C GLY A 1003 -41.40 -6.98 -18.02
N SER A 1004 -41.10 -7.76 -19.06
CA SER A 1004 -39.72 -8.11 -19.40
C SER A 1004 -38.88 -6.89 -19.78
N ALA A 1005 -37.55 -7.04 -19.76
CA ALA A 1005 -36.64 -6.00 -20.24
C ALA A 1005 -36.90 -5.62 -21.72
N VAL A 1006 -37.39 -6.57 -22.53
CA VAL A 1006 -37.76 -6.35 -23.94
C VAL A 1006 -39.09 -5.60 -24.06
N ALA A 1007 -40.05 -5.89 -23.16
CA ALA A 1007 -41.31 -5.16 -23.10
C ALA A 1007 -41.14 -3.69 -22.69
N LYS A 1008 -40.05 -3.31 -21.99
CA LYS A 1008 -39.69 -1.92 -21.67
C LYS A 1008 -40.82 -1.12 -21.01
N MET A 1009 -41.53 -1.70 -20.04
CA MET A 1009 -42.69 -1.07 -19.40
C MET A 1009 -42.38 0.27 -18.70
N GLY A 1010 -41.13 0.50 -18.28
CA GLY A 1010 -40.70 1.81 -17.77
C GLY A 1010 -40.83 2.95 -18.80
N SER A 1011 -40.92 2.63 -20.10
CA SER A 1011 -41.20 3.61 -21.15
C SER A 1011 -42.63 4.13 -21.08
N VAL A 1012 -43.61 3.29 -20.67
CA VAL A 1012 -44.98 3.74 -20.44
C VAL A 1012 -45.00 4.77 -19.32
N LEU A 1013 -44.33 4.45 -18.20
CA LEU A 1013 -44.22 5.35 -17.04
C LEU A 1013 -43.58 6.70 -17.42
N LYS A 1014 -42.49 6.69 -18.19
CA LYS A 1014 -41.86 7.92 -18.70
C LYS A 1014 -42.78 8.73 -19.60
N ARG A 1015 -43.55 8.06 -20.47
CA ARG A 1015 -44.46 8.72 -21.41
C ARG A 1015 -45.63 9.38 -20.72
N LEU A 1016 -46.06 8.90 -19.55
CA LEU A 1016 -47.13 9.54 -18.78
C LEU A 1016 -46.78 10.97 -18.34
N GLY A 1017 -45.51 11.40 -18.38
CA GLY A 1017 -45.12 12.81 -18.25
C GLY A 1017 -45.21 13.35 -16.81
N ALA A 1018 -45.09 12.47 -15.81
CA ALA A 1018 -45.23 12.85 -14.41
C ALA A 1018 -44.12 13.79 -13.92
N ILE A 1019 -44.50 14.79 -13.14
CA ILE A 1019 -43.60 15.53 -12.24
C ILE A 1019 -43.59 14.75 -10.92
N GLU A 1020 -42.41 14.40 -10.39
CA GLU A 1020 -42.29 13.82 -9.06
C GLU A 1020 -42.75 14.89 -8.06
N SER A 1021 -43.80 14.62 -7.28
CA SER A 1021 -44.26 15.55 -6.26
C SER A 1021 -43.29 15.46 -5.08
N ASP A 1022 -42.50 16.50 -4.83
CA ASP A 1022 -41.69 16.60 -3.62
C ASP A 1022 -42.62 16.61 -2.40
N SER A 1023 -42.69 15.49 -1.69
CA SER A 1023 -43.24 15.46 -0.34
C SER A 1023 -42.09 15.66 0.67
N GLN A 1024 -41.61 16.89 0.76
CA GLN A 1024 -41.05 17.44 1.99
C GLN A 1024 -41.78 18.75 2.29
N ALA A 1025 -42.96 18.62 2.89
CA ALA A 1025 -43.54 19.56 3.83
C ALA A 1025 -43.98 18.73 5.04
#